data_AF-A0A6I5H991-F1
#
_entry.id   AF-A0A6I5H991-F1
#
_cell.length_a   1.000
_cell.length_b   1.000
_cell.length_c   1.000
_cell.angle_alpha   90.00
_cell.angle_beta   90.00
_cell.angle_gamma   90.00
#
_symmetry.space_group_name_H-M   'P 1'
#
loop_
_entity.id
_entity.type
_entity.pdbx_description
1 polymer ?
#
loop_
_entity_poly.entity_id
_entity_poly.type
_entity_poly.pdbx_seq_one_letter_code
_entity_poly.pdbx_strand_id
1 'polypeptide(L)'
;VDLPTYAFQHQRYWLESEPVVSADVTSAGLVSADHPLLGAAVTLPASDGALLTGRLSLRTHPWLAEHAVAGVTLLPGTAFVELALRAGDTVGCDRVEELTLEAPLVLPEDGAVSVQVSVGGPDESGRRALNVYSQTDGGPWTRHAVGALTSGGGSAVWADAGAAWPPADAEAVDVDGLYERFARNGFGYGPTFQGLRAVWRRGDEVFAEVRLPEDQRSGAGDLGVHPALLDAALHAMAFGGFVRLPGSVAPGGDTGRVRLPFAWNGVALHAQGASALRVRLAPAGPDAVTVTAVDESGRSVLSVDSLVTRAISREQLSRAHGTFHESLFRLDWTAVVSPAVSRAPGRWAVLGDDGTSLSTALKSAGAAGAQAERYADLPALAEAVTAGGDVPDLVFVPFAAWLDGGEPDELSADRVRAVAHRALRLTQAWQGEERFAGSRLVFVTRGAVAARPGERLPDPACAAAWGLVRAAQSENPDRFVLLDMDDQDTSFAVLPRILDGVEPQLAVRSGRPFAPRLARVPAERANGGAGPDTVDEGTPDSGVWSAEGTVLITGATGVLGSLVARHLVVEHGVRHLLLTSRSGRAAAGAAELADRLTALGASVRLAACDVADRAALAELLASVPDRHPLTGVVHAAGALDDGVLGSLTPERVDVVLRPKSDAAVNLHELTRDLPLTAFVLFSSAAGVFGAAGQANYAAANAFLDALAHHRRAAGLPAASLAWGLWAERSAMTGHMDDGDVQRLNRSGVAALTSDEGLALFDRAVELSSAAEADGSGVDPLLVPMRLDVAALRAQAASVGTPALLRGLVRVAPRRTADSASGRSTDEAGQVPLGQRLAGQPAEEQLRTLTELVRTHTATVLGHDSVDPVEEGHAFLELGITSLTAVEIRNRLNHVTGLTLPATLLFDHTTPAALAGYLRTQVVPGAAPEPQPSAAATGGAGQQAAPAAGGGSTIESLYRQACADGQYVAGTQLLMAAARLRPSFRTAAELTSPPKLVRLSKGGTTPGLVCFPSLVAISGAREYARFAAGFRGRRDVTVLPEPGFSKGELLPADVDAVVEMQAEAVLRTVGEEPFVLVGRSSGGWIAQSVAGLLEQRGSAPAAVVMLDTYLPRSEALPWIQTNLSGKMFDREKMFGVVDEGRLTAMGGYLRLFSDWGPAPIGAPILAVKAEETFTGSEQTTDEEAAWGARVTRIEVPGDHFTMMEDHAGATAGAVLDWLAENA
;
A
#
# COMPACT_ATOMS: atom_id res chain seq x y z
N VAL A 1 38.99 -0.29 20.78
CA VAL A 1 39.32 1.10 20.38
C VAL A 1 38.33 1.98 21.09
N ASP A 2 38.79 2.78 22.05
CA ASP A 2 37.95 3.81 22.67
C ASP A 2 37.59 4.86 21.60
N LEU A 3 36.30 5.15 21.46
CA LEU A 3 35.80 6.16 20.51
C LEU A 3 36.04 7.57 21.06
N PRO A 4 36.31 8.59 20.21
CA PRO A 4 36.61 9.95 20.67
C PRO A 4 35.39 10.65 21.29
N THR A 5 35.60 11.35 22.40
CA THR A 5 34.59 12.09 23.19
C THR A 5 34.42 13.56 22.77
N TYR A 6 34.45 13.86 21.48
CA TYR A 6 34.15 15.23 21.01
C TYR A 6 32.66 15.38 20.68
N ALA A 7 31.99 16.31 21.36
CA ALA A 7 30.67 16.78 20.98
C ALA A 7 30.76 17.52 19.63
N PHE A 8 29.91 17.16 18.67
CA PHE A 8 29.80 17.88 17.40
C PHE A 8 29.51 19.36 17.67
N GLN A 9 30.48 20.25 17.37
CA GLN A 9 30.18 21.66 17.22
C GLN A 9 29.30 21.82 15.98
N HIS A 10 28.08 22.34 16.15
CA HIS A 10 27.13 22.65 15.07
C HIS A 10 27.59 23.88 14.25
N GLN A 11 28.85 23.94 13.83
CA GLN A 11 29.29 24.92 12.84
C GLN A 11 29.36 24.26 11.47
N ARG A 12 28.52 24.76 10.55
CA ARG A 12 28.52 24.37 9.15
C ARG A 12 29.74 24.98 8.47
N TYR A 13 30.63 24.13 7.95
CA TYR A 13 31.83 24.52 7.18
C TYR A 13 31.64 24.37 5.66
N TRP A 14 30.40 24.18 5.20
CA TRP A 14 30.07 24.15 3.78
C TRP A 14 29.82 25.57 3.28
N LEU A 15 30.27 25.87 2.06
CA LEU A 15 29.96 27.12 1.35
C LEU A 15 28.48 27.47 1.57
N GLU A 16 28.21 28.61 2.21
CA GLU A 16 26.89 29.20 2.25
C GLU A 16 26.49 29.43 0.80
N SER A 17 25.65 28.54 0.25
CA SER A 17 25.00 28.81 -1.02
C SER A 17 24.30 30.15 -0.85
N GLU A 18 24.67 31.13 -1.67
CA GLU A 18 24.00 32.42 -1.71
C GLU A 18 22.48 32.21 -1.64
N PRO A 19 21.72 33.05 -0.92
CA PRO A 19 20.28 32.95 -0.91
C PRO A 19 19.84 32.86 -2.36
N VAL A 20 19.06 31.81 -2.68
CA VAL A 20 18.52 31.61 -4.02
C VAL A 20 17.87 32.92 -4.42
N VAL A 21 18.59 33.71 -5.22
CA VAL A 21 18.07 34.92 -5.84
C VAL A 21 16.78 34.46 -6.50
N SER A 22 15.66 35.06 -6.10
CA SER A 22 14.35 34.76 -6.68
C SER A 22 14.54 34.58 -8.17
N ALA A 23 14.28 33.37 -8.68
CA ALA A 23 14.32 33.14 -10.12
C ALA A 23 13.57 34.29 -10.78
N ASP A 24 14.19 35.00 -11.71
CA ASP A 24 13.64 36.23 -12.29
C ASP A 24 12.23 35.97 -12.83
N VAL A 25 11.22 36.32 -12.01
CA VAL A 25 9.80 36.03 -12.29
C VAL A 25 9.31 36.84 -13.47
N THR A 26 10.05 37.88 -13.87
CA THR A 26 9.74 38.68 -15.06
C THR A 26 9.85 37.88 -16.34
N SER A 27 10.71 36.85 -16.37
CA SER A 27 10.80 35.90 -17.49
C SER A 27 9.51 35.11 -17.73
N ALA A 28 8.67 34.95 -16.70
CA ALA A 28 7.34 34.33 -16.78
C ALA A 28 6.21 35.35 -17.01
N GLY A 29 6.53 36.62 -17.28
CA GLY A 29 5.56 37.71 -17.48
C GLY A 29 4.90 38.18 -16.18
N LEU A 30 5.45 37.84 -15.02
CA LEU A 30 4.96 38.26 -13.71
C LEU A 30 5.78 39.45 -13.20
N VAL A 31 5.21 40.25 -12.29
CA VAL A 31 5.93 41.34 -11.63
C VAL A 31 6.49 40.82 -10.30
N SER A 32 7.72 41.21 -9.95
CA SER A 32 8.26 40.95 -8.62
C SER A 32 7.37 41.58 -7.56
N ALA A 33 7.06 40.86 -6.49
CA ALA A 33 6.36 41.45 -5.35
C ALA A 33 7.31 42.21 -4.41
N ASP A 34 8.63 42.25 -4.67
CA ASP A 34 9.67 42.93 -3.89
C ASP A 34 9.45 42.81 -2.37
N HIS A 35 9.24 41.57 -1.90
CA HIS A 35 8.86 41.31 -0.52
C HIS A 35 9.40 39.94 -0.03
N PRO A 36 9.99 39.83 1.17
CA PRO A 36 10.60 38.58 1.64
C PRO A 36 9.66 37.36 1.73
N LEU A 37 8.36 37.58 1.94
CA LEU A 37 7.35 36.51 2.04
C LEU A 37 6.53 36.31 0.76
N LEU A 38 6.63 37.21 -0.23
CA LEU A 38 5.85 37.19 -1.48
C LEU A 38 6.80 37.37 -2.66
N GLY A 39 6.83 36.40 -3.58
CA GLY A 39 7.76 36.39 -4.70
C GLY A 39 7.25 37.08 -5.96
N ALA A 40 5.94 37.04 -6.21
CA ALA A 40 5.35 37.61 -7.43
C ALA A 40 3.97 38.22 -7.20
N ALA A 41 3.63 39.21 -8.03
CA ALA A 41 2.34 39.89 -8.06
C ALA A 41 1.77 39.91 -9.48
N VAL A 42 0.44 39.79 -9.58
CA VAL A 42 -0.33 39.83 -10.82
C VAL A 42 -1.51 40.78 -10.64
N THR A 43 -1.59 41.81 -11.47
CA THR A 43 -2.77 42.67 -11.56
C THR A 43 -3.85 41.99 -12.40
N LEU A 44 -5.10 42.02 -11.95
CA LEU A 44 -6.25 41.41 -12.60
C LEU A 44 -7.00 42.48 -13.43
N PRO A 45 -6.84 42.54 -14.76
CA PRO A 45 -7.34 43.66 -15.55
C PRO A 45 -8.88 43.77 -15.56
N ALA A 46 -9.58 42.64 -15.39
CA ALA A 46 -11.04 42.60 -15.42
C ALA A 46 -11.69 43.22 -14.18
N SER A 47 -10.99 43.21 -13.04
CA SER A 47 -11.54 43.65 -11.75
C SER A 47 -10.76 44.80 -11.15
N ASP A 48 -9.66 45.25 -11.75
CA ASP A 48 -8.69 46.16 -11.12
C ASP A 48 -8.17 45.63 -9.77
N GLY A 49 -8.14 44.30 -9.61
CA GLY A 49 -7.66 43.61 -8.40
C GLY A 49 -6.21 43.16 -8.51
N ALA A 50 -5.69 42.50 -7.48
CA ALA A 50 -4.34 41.95 -7.48
C ALA A 50 -4.30 40.55 -6.84
N LEU A 51 -3.40 39.70 -7.32
CA LEU A 51 -3.07 38.41 -6.72
C LEU A 51 -1.56 38.36 -6.47
N LEU A 52 -1.16 38.21 -5.22
CA LEU A 52 0.23 38.05 -4.81
C LEU A 52 0.47 36.61 -4.38
N THR A 53 1.64 36.06 -4.68
CA THR A 53 1.99 34.68 -4.37
C THR A 53 3.37 34.57 -3.75
N GLY A 54 3.52 33.66 -2.79
CA GLY A 54 4.76 33.40 -2.06
C GLY A 54 4.93 31.94 -1.68
N ARG A 55 6.13 31.58 -1.24
CA ARG A 55 6.45 30.24 -0.74
C ARG A 55 7.18 30.36 0.59
N LEU A 56 6.60 29.79 1.65
CA LEU A 56 7.12 29.85 3.02
C LEU A 56 7.71 28.51 3.42
N SER A 57 8.94 28.51 3.92
CA SER A 57 9.63 27.32 4.44
C SER A 57 10.53 27.71 5.59
N LEU A 58 10.66 26.84 6.60
CA LEU A 58 11.63 27.04 7.68
C LEU A 58 13.08 26.99 7.20
N ARG A 59 13.34 26.45 5.99
CA ARG A 59 14.66 26.47 5.37
C ARG A 59 15.04 27.83 4.79
N THR A 60 14.07 28.54 4.22
CA THR A 60 14.28 29.86 3.60
C THR A 60 14.03 31.00 4.57
N HIS A 61 13.19 30.78 5.58
CA HIS A 61 12.84 31.74 6.62
C HIS A 61 13.01 31.10 8.01
N PRO A 62 14.25 30.82 8.47
CA PRO A 62 14.49 30.08 9.70
C PRO A 62 13.89 30.72 10.95
N TRP A 63 13.81 32.05 10.99
CA TRP A 63 13.21 32.78 12.10
C TRP A 63 11.74 32.42 12.32
N LEU A 64 11.00 31.95 11.31
CA LEU A 64 9.61 31.50 11.49
C LEU A 64 9.49 30.27 12.39
N ALA A 65 10.55 29.44 12.50
CA ALA A 65 10.57 28.28 13.40
C ALA A 65 10.54 28.69 14.87
N GLU A 66 10.87 29.95 15.17
CA GLU A 66 10.96 30.50 16.51
C GLU A 66 9.63 31.03 17.05
N HIS A 67 8.53 30.84 16.31
CA HIS A 67 7.18 31.15 16.77
C HIS A 67 6.32 29.88 16.80
N ALA A 68 6.29 29.25 17.98
CA ALA A 68 5.53 28.05 18.23
C ALA A 68 4.44 28.26 19.31
N VAL A 69 3.28 27.66 19.11
CA VAL A 69 2.19 27.65 20.10
C VAL A 69 1.77 26.21 20.36
N ALA A 70 1.76 25.81 21.63
CA ALA A 70 1.55 24.44 22.10
C ALA A 70 2.44 23.39 21.40
N GLY A 71 3.69 23.76 21.06
CA GLY A 71 4.63 22.89 20.35
C GLY A 71 4.47 22.86 18.83
N VAL A 72 3.54 23.64 18.26
CA VAL A 72 3.30 23.71 16.82
C VAL A 72 3.83 25.03 16.25
N THR A 73 4.67 24.97 15.21
CA THR A 73 5.19 26.16 14.51
C THR A 73 4.09 26.80 13.66
N LEU A 74 3.75 28.05 13.98
CA LEU A 74 2.68 28.80 13.33
C LEU A 74 3.22 30.08 12.70
N LEU A 75 2.68 30.44 11.54
CA LEU A 75 2.85 31.79 11.01
C LEU A 75 2.16 32.79 11.98
N PRO A 76 2.89 33.77 12.54
CA PRO A 76 2.32 34.70 13.51
C PRO A 76 1.24 35.58 12.88
N GLY A 77 0.26 36.01 13.69
CA GLY A 77 -0.80 36.93 13.26
C GLY A 77 -0.26 38.21 12.61
N THR A 78 0.89 38.70 13.08
CA THR A 78 1.59 39.88 12.57
C THR A 78 2.14 39.70 11.16
N ALA A 79 2.44 38.47 10.74
CA ALA A 79 2.86 38.20 9.37
C ALA A 79 1.67 38.31 8.39
N PHE A 80 0.44 37.98 8.81
CA PHE A 80 -0.74 38.23 7.99
C PHE A 80 -1.01 39.73 7.80
N VAL A 81 -0.73 40.55 8.83
CA VAL A 81 -0.81 42.01 8.73
C VAL A 81 0.20 42.53 7.71
N GLU A 82 1.44 42.06 7.76
CA GLU A 82 2.47 42.43 6.79
C GLU A 82 2.09 42.05 5.35
N LEU A 83 1.57 40.83 5.14
CA LEU A 83 1.03 40.40 3.84
C LEU A 83 -0.11 41.29 3.34
N ALA A 84 -0.99 41.72 4.25
CA ALA A 84 -2.12 42.61 3.94
C ALA A 84 -1.66 44.02 3.57
N LEU A 85 -0.69 44.58 4.30
CA LEU A 85 -0.10 45.89 4.02
C LEU A 85 0.58 45.90 2.64
N ARG A 86 1.38 44.88 2.34
CA ARG A 86 2.03 44.77 1.02
C ARG A 86 1.03 44.62 -0.13
N ALA A 87 -0.05 43.87 0.10
CA ALA A 87 -1.13 43.75 -0.88
C ALA A 87 -1.89 45.08 -1.06
N GLY A 88 -2.07 45.85 0.01
CA GLY A 88 -2.62 47.22 -0.01
C GLY A 88 -1.80 48.17 -0.85
N ASP A 89 -0.48 48.22 -0.63
CA ASP A 89 0.45 49.06 -1.41
C ASP A 89 0.35 48.78 -2.91
N THR A 90 0.17 47.51 -3.28
CA THR A 90 0.06 47.07 -4.69
C THR A 90 -1.18 47.63 -5.39
N VAL A 91 -2.25 47.93 -4.64
CA VAL A 91 -3.53 48.47 -5.15
C VAL A 91 -3.80 49.92 -4.72
N GLY A 92 -2.83 50.59 -4.08
CA GLY A 92 -2.97 51.98 -3.63
C GLY A 92 -3.87 52.17 -2.39
N CYS A 93 -3.98 51.14 -1.54
CA CYS A 93 -4.68 51.23 -0.26
C CYS A 93 -3.64 51.29 0.89
N ASP A 94 -3.67 52.37 1.67
CA ASP A 94 -2.74 52.65 2.76
C ASP A 94 -3.23 52.15 4.13
N ARG A 95 -4.43 51.55 4.16
CA ARG A 95 -5.08 51.12 5.41
C ARG A 95 -5.76 49.76 5.26
N VAL A 96 -5.46 48.87 6.20
CA VAL A 96 -6.25 47.65 6.44
C VAL A 96 -7.41 48.03 7.35
N GLU A 97 -8.62 48.11 6.79
CA GLU A 97 -9.82 48.47 7.54
C GLU A 97 -10.15 47.38 8.57
N GLU A 98 -10.15 46.13 8.11
CA GLU A 98 -10.37 44.93 8.92
C GLU A 98 -9.54 43.77 8.37
N LEU A 99 -8.95 42.96 9.25
CA LEU A 99 -8.35 41.67 8.94
C LEU A 99 -8.68 40.68 10.05
N THR A 100 -9.54 39.72 9.73
CA THR A 100 -9.99 38.66 10.64
C THR A 100 -9.26 37.36 10.30
N LEU A 101 -8.63 36.75 11.30
CA LEU A 101 -7.91 35.47 11.19
C LEU A 101 -8.89 34.32 11.44
N GLU A 102 -9.18 33.55 10.40
CA GLU A 102 -10.15 32.45 10.43
C GLU A 102 -9.51 31.13 10.86
N ALA A 103 -8.28 30.86 10.41
CA ALA A 103 -7.57 29.61 10.67
C ALA A 103 -6.06 29.84 10.82
N PRO A 104 -5.37 29.19 11.77
CA PRO A 104 -3.91 29.27 11.89
C PRO A 104 -3.23 28.65 10.67
N LEU A 105 -2.09 29.20 10.27
CA LEU A 105 -1.24 28.63 9.21
C LEU A 105 -0.05 27.93 9.86
N VAL A 106 -0.05 26.60 9.82
CA VAL A 106 1.03 25.76 10.33
C VAL A 106 2.14 25.70 9.30
N LEU A 107 3.39 25.84 9.75
CA LEU A 107 4.57 25.70 8.91
C LEU A 107 5.21 24.34 9.18
N PRO A 108 5.32 23.45 8.16
CA PRO A 108 5.87 22.12 8.35
C PRO A 108 7.38 22.19 8.63
N GLU A 109 7.88 21.24 9.43
CA GLU A 109 9.32 21.12 9.73
C GLU A 109 10.13 20.88 8.44
N ASP A 110 9.59 20.05 7.54
CA ASP A 110 10.13 19.77 6.22
C ASP A 110 9.19 20.23 5.10
N GLY A 111 9.76 20.85 4.06
CA GLY A 111 9.01 21.31 2.90
C GLY A 111 8.62 22.79 2.94
N ALA A 112 7.57 23.15 2.22
CA ALA A 112 7.13 24.54 2.08
C ALA A 112 5.63 24.65 1.84
N VAL A 113 5.07 25.82 2.18
CA VAL A 113 3.67 26.17 1.95
C VAL A 113 3.59 27.25 0.89
N SER A 114 2.72 27.08 -0.10
CA SER A 114 2.40 28.14 -1.07
C SER A 114 1.36 29.07 -0.45
N VAL A 115 1.57 30.38 -0.52
CA VAL A 115 0.66 31.41 0.02
C VAL A 115 0.16 32.28 -1.12
N GLN A 116 -1.14 32.59 -1.12
CA GLN A 116 -1.76 33.52 -2.05
C GLN A 116 -2.53 34.60 -1.30
N VAL A 117 -2.33 35.86 -1.69
CA VAL A 117 -3.07 37.01 -1.19
C VAL A 117 -3.87 37.59 -2.36
N SER A 118 -5.20 37.51 -2.26
CA SER A 118 -6.13 37.95 -3.29
C SER A 118 -6.82 39.24 -2.85
N VAL A 119 -6.74 40.27 -3.70
CA VAL A 119 -7.38 41.57 -3.53
C VAL A 119 -8.40 41.78 -4.65
N GLY A 120 -9.65 42.04 -4.27
CA GLY A 120 -10.73 42.35 -5.19
C GLY A 120 -10.64 43.74 -5.81
N GLY A 121 -11.52 43.99 -6.77
CA GLY A 121 -11.77 45.34 -7.28
C GLY A 121 -12.33 46.27 -6.21
N PRO A 122 -12.29 47.60 -6.43
CA PRO A 122 -12.89 48.55 -5.53
C PRO A 122 -14.42 48.45 -5.63
N ASP A 123 -15.11 48.46 -4.49
CA ASP A 123 -16.55 48.65 -4.44
C ASP A 123 -16.93 50.13 -4.63
N GLU A 124 -18.23 50.45 -4.52
CA GLU A 124 -18.74 51.82 -4.69
C GLU A 124 -18.13 52.83 -3.69
N SER A 125 -17.59 52.36 -2.57
CA SER A 125 -16.91 53.17 -1.54
C SER A 125 -15.39 53.24 -1.70
N GLY A 126 -14.83 52.55 -2.71
CA GLY A 126 -13.38 52.41 -2.90
C GLY A 126 -12.75 51.32 -2.03
N ARG A 127 -13.56 50.57 -1.27
CA ARG A 127 -13.11 49.48 -0.40
C ARG A 127 -12.87 48.21 -1.22
N ARG A 128 -11.82 47.47 -0.89
CA ARG A 128 -11.39 46.27 -1.61
C ARG A 128 -11.36 45.06 -0.69
N ALA A 129 -12.01 43.96 -1.08
CA ALA A 129 -11.96 42.72 -0.32
C ALA A 129 -10.57 42.07 -0.39
N LEU A 130 -10.08 41.56 0.74
CA LEU A 130 -8.78 40.89 0.90
C LEU A 130 -9.00 39.46 1.41
N ASN A 131 -8.27 38.49 0.84
CA ASN A 131 -8.26 37.12 1.33
C ASN A 131 -6.84 36.55 1.29
N VAL A 132 -6.42 35.84 2.34
CA VAL A 132 -5.13 35.13 2.40
C VAL A 132 -5.39 33.63 2.44
N TYR A 133 -4.82 32.91 1.48
CA TYR A 133 -4.92 31.47 1.34
C TYR A 133 -3.54 30.82 1.44
N SER A 134 -3.51 29.55 1.86
CA SER A 134 -2.32 28.74 1.75
C SER A 134 -2.62 27.31 1.30
N GLN A 135 -1.60 26.64 0.78
CA GLN A 135 -1.67 25.28 0.27
C GLN A 135 -0.33 24.59 0.52
N THR A 136 -0.34 23.46 1.24
CA THR A 136 0.80 22.52 1.25
C THR A 136 0.92 21.85 -0.13
N ASP A 137 2.08 21.31 -0.51
CA ASP A 137 2.31 20.82 -1.87
C ASP A 137 1.20 19.83 -2.35
N GLY A 138 0.26 20.36 -3.14
CA GLY A 138 -0.94 19.73 -3.67
C GLY A 138 -2.02 19.28 -2.65
N GLY A 139 -2.10 19.93 -1.49
CA GLY A 139 -3.29 19.94 -0.62
C GLY A 139 -4.42 20.84 -1.16
N PRO A 140 -5.59 20.98 -0.50
CA PRO A 140 -6.57 22.01 -0.85
C PRO A 140 -6.09 23.41 -0.40
N TRP A 141 -6.61 24.47 -1.02
CA TRP A 141 -6.40 25.83 -0.51
C TRP A 141 -7.23 26.05 0.76
N THR A 142 -6.57 26.52 1.82
CA THR A 142 -7.21 26.91 3.09
C THR A 142 -7.19 28.43 3.18
N ARG A 143 -8.32 29.05 3.52
CA ARG A 143 -8.37 30.49 3.82
C ARG A 143 -7.98 30.70 5.27
N HIS A 144 -6.99 31.55 5.51
CA HIS A 144 -6.46 31.84 6.83
C HIS A 144 -6.89 33.21 7.34
N ALA A 145 -7.06 34.17 6.43
CA ALA A 145 -7.52 35.50 6.78
C ALA A 145 -8.45 36.07 5.71
N VAL A 146 -9.42 36.86 6.17
CA VAL A 146 -10.34 37.64 5.33
C VAL A 146 -10.39 39.07 5.86
N GLY A 147 -10.52 40.04 4.97
CA GLY A 147 -10.48 41.44 5.38
C GLY A 147 -10.90 42.41 4.28
N ALA A 148 -10.69 43.69 4.56
CA ALA A 148 -10.89 44.76 3.61
C ALA A 148 -9.80 45.82 3.70
N LEU A 149 -9.43 46.35 2.54
CA LEU A 149 -8.47 47.42 2.34
C LEU A 149 -9.22 48.68 1.92
N THR A 150 -8.75 49.83 2.38
CA THR A 150 -9.31 51.13 2.01
C THR A 150 -8.20 52.17 1.84
N SER A 151 -8.55 53.28 1.20
CA SER A 151 -7.66 54.42 1.01
C SER A 151 -8.21 55.62 1.78
N GLY A 152 -7.40 56.22 2.66
CA GLY A 152 -7.78 57.44 3.36
C GLY A 152 -8.76 57.24 4.53
N GLY A 153 -8.27 57.53 5.73
CA GLY A 153 -9.04 57.58 6.97
C GLY A 153 -8.12 57.99 8.10
N GLY A 154 -8.49 59.02 8.87
CA GLY A 154 -7.64 59.57 9.94
C GLY A 154 -7.14 58.46 10.86
N SER A 155 -5.82 58.33 10.99
CA SER A 155 -5.19 57.42 11.94
C SER A 155 -4.95 58.15 13.26
N ALA A 156 -5.11 57.45 14.38
CA ALA A 156 -4.73 57.94 15.69
C ALA A 156 -3.20 58.10 15.76
N VAL A 157 -2.71 59.30 15.43
CA VAL A 157 -1.31 59.67 15.62
C VAL A 157 -1.06 59.87 17.11
N TRP A 158 0.00 59.28 17.63
CA TRP A 158 0.43 59.52 19.01
C TRP A 158 1.09 60.91 19.10
N ALA A 159 0.27 61.92 19.41
CA ALA A 159 0.64 63.34 19.37
C ALA A 159 1.87 63.72 20.22
N ASP A 160 2.12 63.04 21.34
CA ASP A 160 3.21 63.36 22.29
C ASP A 160 4.39 62.36 22.29
N ALA A 161 4.51 61.52 21.26
CA ALA A 161 5.50 60.42 21.24
C ALA A 161 6.98 60.86 21.33
N GLY A 162 7.28 62.13 21.05
CA GLY A 162 8.63 62.71 21.11
C GLY A 162 8.95 63.56 22.35
N ALA A 163 8.01 63.71 23.31
CA ALA A 163 8.11 64.71 24.37
C ALA A 163 9.04 64.32 25.56
N ALA A 164 9.15 63.03 25.89
CA ALA A 164 10.12 62.41 26.81
C ALA A 164 9.92 60.88 26.83
N TRP A 165 11.00 60.09 26.94
CA TRP A 165 10.93 58.62 26.99
C TRP A 165 11.81 58.02 28.10
N PRO A 166 11.29 57.10 28.94
CA PRO A 166 9.88 56.69 29.05
C PRO A 166 8.98 57.85 29.53
N PRO A 167 7.64 57.76 29.40
CA PRO A 167 6.74 58.82 29.89
C PRO A 167 6.96 59.08 31.39
N ALA A 168 7.06 60.36 31.79
CA ALA A 168 7.46 60.76 33.15
C ALA A 168 6.57 60.20 34.28
N ASP A 169 5.30 59.93 33.99
CA ASP A 169 4.31 59.40 34.93
C ASP A 169 4.10 57.88 34.80
N ALA A 170 4.98 57.16 34.09
CA ALA A 170 4.89 55.72 33.90
C ALA A 170 5.88 54.96 34.80
N GLU A 171 5.38 53.95 35.51
CA GLU A 171 6.18 53.11 36.41
C GLU A 171 6.81 51.95 35.64
N ALA A 172 8.10 51.67 35.87
CA ALA A 172 8.77 50.54 35.24
C ALA A 172 8.23 49.20 35.75
N VAL A 173 8.03 48.26 34.84
CA VAL A 173 7.55 46.90 35.13
C VAL A 173 8.67 45.90 34.88
N ASP A 174 8.87 44.97 35.81
CA ASP A 174 9.84 43.90 35.66
C ASP A 174 9.41 42.90 34.57
N VAL A 175 10.30 42.71 33.59
CA VAL A 175 10.11 41.81 32.45
C VAL A 175 10.90 40.51 32.60
N ASP A 176 11.68 40.35 33.68
CA ASP A 176 12.50 39.17 33.91
C ASP A 176 11.64 37.90 34.00
N GLY A 177 12.14 36.83 33.38
CA GLY A 177 11.44 35.53 33.31
C GLY A 177 10.14 35.52 32.48
N LEU A 178 9.83 36.58 31.71
CA LEU A 178 8.62 36.65 30.88
C LEU A 178 8.53 35.49 29.89
N TYR A 179 9.59 35.24 29.13
CA TYR A 179 9.59 34.20 28.09
C TYR A 179 9.52 32.78 28.67
N GLU A 180 10.05 32.56 29.87
CA GLU A 180 9.87 31.30 30.61
C GLU A 180 8.42 31.11 31.07
N ARG A 181 7.71 32.20 31.42
CA ARG A 181 6.27 32.16 31.71
C ARG A 181 5.47 31.88 30.44
N PHE A 182 5.83 32.49 29.32
CA PHE A 182 5.20 32.20 28.03
C PHE A 182 5.38 30.74 27.62
N ALA A 183 6.59 30.20 27.71
CA ALA A 183 6.88 28.79 27.40
C ALA A 183 6.04 27.82 28.26
N ARG A 184 5.93 28.07 29.57
CA ARG A 184 5.09 27.27 30.48
C ARG A 184 3.60 27.29 30.11
N ASN A 185 3.12 28.38 29.54
CA ASN A 185 1.74 28.52 29.07
C ASN A 185 1.55 28.08 27.61
N GLY A 186 2.59 27.52 26.98
CA GLY A 186 2.54 26.96 25.64
C GLY A 186 2.99 27.91 24.53
N PHE A 187 3.53 29.09 24.83
CA PHE A 187 4.09 29.99 23.82
C PHE A 187 5.61 29.79 23.72
N GLY A 188 6.06 29.08 22.69
CA GLY A 188 7.47 28.86 22.38
C GLY A 188 8.00 29.97 21.48
N TYR A 189 8.54 31.03 22.09
CA TYR A 189 9.22 32.10 21.39
C TYR A 189 10.73 31.90 21.41
N GLY A 190 11.37 31.77 20.25
CA GLY A 190 12.83 31.78 20.09
C GLY A 190 13.41 33.20 20.01
N PRO A 191 14.74 33.33 19.93
CA PRO A 191 15.46 34.61 20.07
C PRO A 191 14.94 35.78 19.24
N THR A 192 14.47 35.54 18.02
CA THR A 192 13.91 36.52 17.08
C THR A 192 12.62 37.16 17.59
N PHE A 193 11.78 36.37 18.26
CA PHE A 193 10.52 36.84 18.85
C PHE A 193 10.71 37.38 20.28
N GLN A 194 11.91 37.23 20.87
CA GLN A 194 12.22 37.75 22.21
C GLN A 194 12.69 39.21 22.19
N GLY A 195 11.94 40.05 21.48
CA GLY A 195 12.32 41.44 21.19
C GLY A 195 12.00 42.45 22.30
N LEU A 196 11.21 42.10 23.32
CA LEU A 196 10.76 43.02 24.37
C LEU A 196 11.90 43.33 25.36
N ARG A 197 12.23 44.61 25.52
CA ARG A 197 13.37 45.06 26.32
C ARG A 197 12.99 45.71 27.64
N ALA A 198 11.96 46.54 27.61
CA ALA A 198 11.50 47.26 28.80
C ALA A 198 10.01 47.58 28.66
N VAL A 199 9.32 47.62 29.80
CA VAL A 199 7.89 47.93 29.89
C VAL A 199 7.67 48.96 31.01
N TRP A 200 6.80 49.92 30.75
CA TRP A 200 6.30 50.87 31.74
C TRP A 200 4.78 50.91 31.73
N ARG A 201 4.17 51.21 32.87
CA ARG A 201 2.72 51.27 33.03
C ARG A 201 2.28 52.61 33.56
N ARG A 202 1.23 53.18 32.97
CA ARG A 202 0.55 54.39 33.45
C ARG A 202 -0.95 54.17 33.44
N GLY A 203 -1.54 53.89 34.60
CA GLY A 203 -2.93 53.48 34.69
C GLY A 203 -3.20 52.20 33.90
N ASP A 204 -4.07 52.29 32.90
CA ASP A 204 -4.38 51.19 31.97
C ASP A 204 -3.58 51.25 30.66
N GLU A 205 -2.62 52.17 30.53
CA GLU A 205 -1.71 52.23 29.39
C GLU A 205 -0.43 51.46 29.68
N VAL A 206 0.06 50.74 28.66
CA VAL A 206 1.35 50.06 28.70
C VAL A 206 2.26 50.63 27.63
N PHE A 207 3.47 50.99 28.01
CA PHE A 207 4.53 51.46 27.13
C PHE A 207 5.61 50.41 27.04
N ALA A 208 6.16 50.17 25.85
CA ALA A 208 7.17 49.15 25.66
C ALA A 208 8.28 49.61 24.71
N GLU A 209 9.51 49.18 25.00
CA GLU A 209 10.61 49.18 24.04
C GLU A 209 10.80 47.79 23.46
N VAL A 210 10.78 47.69 22.14
CA VAL A 210 11.03 46.44 21.42
C VAL A 210 12.11 46.63 20.38
N ARG A 211 12.94 45.61 20.18
CA ARG A 211 14.09 45.67 19.27
C ARG A 211 14.38 44.30 18.67
N LEU A 212 14.57 44.28 17.35
CA LEU A 212 15.03 43.09 16.63
C LEU A 212 16.46 42.70 17.03
N PRO A 213 16.76 41.39 17.09
CA PRO A 213 18.13 40.89 17.11
C PRO A 213 18.96 41.43 15.95
N GLU A 214 20.28 41.52 16.16
CA GLU A 214 21.21 42.18 15.24
C GLU A 214 21.24 41.53 13.84
N ASP A 215 21.11 40.20 13.78
CA ASP A 215 21.06 39.38 12.57
C ASP A 215 19.80 39.61 11.71
N GLN A 216 18.71 40.12 12.30
CA GLN A 216 17.47 40.41 11.58
C GLN A 216 17.34 41.88 11.15
N ARG A 217 18.26 42.77 11.56
CA ARG A 217 18.14 44.22 11.29
C ARG A 217 18.36 44.58 9.82
N SER A 218 19.21 43.84 9.11
CA SER A 218 19.51 44.10 7.70
C SER A 218 18.31 43.86 6.78
N GLY A 219 17.46 42.86 7.08
CA GLY A 219 16.24 42.55 6.32
C GLY A 219 15.00 43.35 6.73
N ALA A 220 15.07 44.16 7.79
CA ALA A 220 13.93 44.95 8.26
C ALA A 220 13.47 46.00 7.24
N GLY A 221 14.38 46.48 6.38
CA GLY A 221 14.08 47.45 5.32
C GLY A 221 13.25 46.90 4.17
N ASP A 222 13.20 45.57 4.01
CA ASP A 222 12.46 44.89 2.94
C ASP A 222 11.00 44.58 3.34
N LEU A 223 10.62 44.91 4.57
CA LEU A 223 9.29 44.70 5.14
C LEU A 223 8.71 46.05 5.56
N GLY A 224 7.38 46.16 5.50
CA GLY A 224 6.67 47.29 6.06
C GLY A 224 6.93 47.41 7.55
N VAL A 225 6.63 46.35 8.30
CA VAL A 225 7.06 46.15 9.68
C VAL A 225 7.44 44.69 9.90
N HIS A 226 8.62 44.43 10.44
CA HIS A 226 9.06 43.05 10.65
C HIS A 226 8.07 42.28 11.56
N PRO A 227 7.51 41.13 11.15
CA PRO A 227 6.47 40.43 11.92
C PRO A 227 6.89 40.08 13.35
N ALA A 228 8.13 39.65 13.57
CA ALA A 228 8.66 39.36 14.90
C ALA A 228 8.81 40.62 15.78
N LEU A 229 9.10 41.80 15.19
CA LEU A 229 9.19 43.06 15.93
C LEU A 229 7.81 43.51 16.40
N LEU A 230 6.81 43.42 15.50
CA LEU A 230 5.43 43.72 15.85
C LEU A 230 4.88 42.71 16.86
N ASP A 231 5.22 41.42 16.74
CA ASP A 231 4.76 40.39 17.68
C ASP A 231 5.35 40.62 19.08
N ALA A 232 6.64 40.94 19.17
CA ALA A 232 7.28 41.33 20.42
C ALA A 232 6.62 42.55 21.08
N ALA A 233 6.08 43.49 20.29
CA ALA A 233 5.29 44.61 20.82
C ALA A 233 4.00 44.15 21.50
N LEU A 234 3.35 43.13 20.93
CA LEU A 234 2.13 42.55 21.50
C LEU A 234 2.38 41.81 22.81
N HIS A 235 3.60 41.33 23.06
CA HIS A 235 3.96 40.67 24.32
C HIS A 235 3.77 41.59 25.53
N ALA A 236 3.86 42.92 25.33
CA ALA A 236 3.62 43.90 26.38
C ALA A 236 2.16 43.90 26.88
N MET A 237 1.20 43.31 26.14
CA MET A 237 -0.16 43.09 26.63
C MET A 237 -0.20 42.27 27.92
N ALA A 238 0.81 41.43 28.19
CA ALA A 238 0.94 40.65 29.42
C ALA A 238 0.98 41.51 30.69
N PHE A 239 1.30 42.81 30.56
CA PHE A 239 1.45 43.75 31.67
C PHE A 239 0.27 44.73 31.78
N GLY A 240 -0.71 44.63 30.89
CA GLY A 240 -1.93 45.44 30.88
C GLY A 240 -3.09 44.79 31.63
N GLY A 241 -3.97 45.60 32.24
CA GLY A 241 -5.20 45.13 32.90
C GLY A 241 -6.33 44.72 31.93
N PHE A 242 -6.11 44.90 30.62
CA PHE A 242 -7.13 44.84 29.57
C PHE A 242 -7.20 43.50 28.82
N VAL A 243 -6.15 42.67 28.86
CA VAL A 243 -6.15 41.30 28.29
C VAL A 243 -5.51 40.34 29.30
N ARG A 244 -6.32 39.49 29.96
CA ARG A 244 -5.79 38.45 30.85
C ARG A 244 -5.18 37.31 30.02
N LEU A 245 -3.87 37.35 29.81
CA LEU A 245 -3.14 36.19 29.27
C LEU A 245 -3.13 35.05 30.31
N PRO A 246 -3.18 33.77 29.89
CA PRO A 246 -3.06 32.64 30.81
C PRO A 246 -1.72 32.77 31.56
N GLY A 247 -1.78 32.90 32.89
CA GLY A 247 -0.59 33.12 33.73
C GLY A 247 -0.70 34.26 34.75
N SER A 248 -1.68 35.17 34.65
CA SER A 248 -2.02 36.07 35.76
C SER A 248 -2.94 35.34 36.74
N VAL A 249 -2.37 34.77 37.80
CA VAL A 249 -3.03 33.85 38.74
C VAL A 249 -4.20 34.51 39.49
N ALA A 250 -5.40 33.96 39.32
CA ALA A 250 -6.29 33.72 40.46
C ALA A 250 -6.26 32.20 40.73
N PRO A 251 -6.18 31.74 42.00
CA PRO A 251 -6.17 30.31 42.30
C PRO A 251 -7.52 29.68 41.91
N GLY A 252 -7.51 28.72 40.98
CA GLY A 252 -8.69 27.92 40.61
C GLY A 252 -9.29 28.10 39.20
N GLY A 253 -8.59 28.76 38.26
CA GLY A 253 -9.06 28.94 36.87
C GLY A 253 -8.48 27.93 35.86
N ASP A 254 -9.35 27.44 34.97
CA ASP A 254 -9.16 26.45 33.90
C ASP A 254 -7.85 26.59 33.08
N THR A 255 -7.01 25.55 33.06
CA THR A 255 -5.61 25.56 32.59
C THR A 255 -5.42 25.28 31.09
N GLY A 256 -6.50 25.24 30.29
CA GLY A 256 -6.47 24.69 28.92
C GLY A 256 -6.55 25.66 27.73
N ARG A 257 -6.76 26.98 27.93
CA ARG A 257 -7.07 27.93 26.84
C ARG A 257 -5.97 28.99 26.63
N VAL A 258 -5.54 29.20 25.39
CA VAL A 258 -4.51 30.16 24.96
C VAL A 258 -5.18 31.33 24.22
N ARG A 259 -4.86 32.58 24.56
CA ARG A 259 -5.38 33.77 23.85
C ARG A 259 -4.46 34.19 22.72
N LEU A 260 -5.00 34.35 21.51
CA LEU A 260 -4.26 34.74 20.30
C LEU A 260 -4.93 35.96 19.61
N PRO A 261 -4.16 36.75 18.83
CA PRO A 261 -4.71 37.74 17.90
C PRO A 261 -5.81 37.13 17.01
N PHE A 262 -6.97 37.77 16.93
CA PHE A 262 -8.11 37.28 16.15
C PHE A 262 -8.55 38.25 15.06
N ALA A 263 -8.72 39.53 15.39
CA ALA A 263 -9.14 40.55 14.42
C ALA A 263 -8.35 41.85 14.60
N TRP A 264 -7.86 42.39 13.48
CA TRP A 264 -7.12 43.65 13.40
C TRP A 264 -7.98 44.68 12.69
N ASN A 265 -8.23 45.82 13.34
CA ASN A 265 -9.05 46.88 12.77
C ASN A 265 -8.24 48.18 12.68
N GLY A 266 -8.33 48.84 11.53
CA GLY A 266 -7.68 50.12 11.28
C GLY A 266 -6.16 50.06 11.40
N VAL A 267 -5.51 49.12 10.71
CA VAL A 267 -4.05 49.08 10.63
C VAL A 267 -3.58 50.05 9.56
N ALA A 268 -2.70 50.99 9.94
CA ALA A 268 -2.05 51.90 9.01
C ALA A 268 -0.54 51.94 9.28
N LEU A 269 0.24 51.84 8.20
CA LEU A 269 1.69 51.91 8.20
C LEU A 269 2.13 53.32 7.78
N HIS A 270 2.97 53.95 8.58
CA HIS A 270 3.40 55.35 8.41
C HIS A 270 4.86 55.47 7.96
N ALA A 271 5.69 54.48 8.30
CA ALA A 271 7.09 54.39 7.91
C ALA A 271 7.54 52.93 7.86
N GLN A 272 8.54 52.62 7.02
CA GLN A 272 9.10 51.28 6.83
C GLN A 272 10.52 51.18 7.40
N GLY A 273 11.02 49.96 7.61
CA GLY A 273 12.43 49.72 7.95
C GLY A 273 12.81 49.92 9.43
N ALA A 274 11.84 50.03 10.34
CA ALA A 274 12.13 50.16 11.77
C ALA A 274 12.70 48.85 12.34
N SER A 275 13.89 48.91 12.95
CA SER A 275 14.49 47.78 13.68
C SER A 275 14.22 47.80 15.19
N ALA A 276 13.66 48.89 15.69
CA ALA A 276 13.27 49.10 17.08
C ALA A 276 12.03 50.00 17.13
N LEU A 277 11.13 49.73 18.08
CA LEU A 277 9.91 50.50 18.29
C LEU A 277 9.77 50.89 19.76
N ARG A 278 9.22 52.09 19.96
CA ARG A 278 8.57 52.51 21.19
C ARG A 278 7.07 52.41 20.99
N VAL A 279 6.42 51.60 21.81
CA VAL A 279 5.03 51.20 21.62
C VAL A 279 4.18 51.70 22.78
N ARG A 280 2.97 52.15 22.49
CA ARG A 280 1.92 52.41 23.47
C ARG A 280 0.72 51.51 23.15
N LEU A 281 0.33 50.74 24.16
CA LEU A 281 -0.88 49.92 24.19
C LEU A 281 -1.90 50.58 25.12
N ALA A 282 -3.15 50.72 24.66
CA ALA A 282 -4.24 51.25 25.46
C ALA A 282 -5.52 50.40 25.29
N PRO A 283 -6.47 50.44 26.23
CA PRO A 283 -7.72 49.70 26.10
C PRO A 283 -8.57 50.22 24.93
N ALA A 284 -9.09 49.31 24.10
CA ALA A 284 -10.04 49.60 23.03
C ALA A 284 -11.38 48.82 23.18
N GLY A 285 -11.53 48.06 24.27
CA GLY A 285 -12.69 47.22 24.58
C GLY A 285 -12.34 46.16 25.64
N PRO A 286 -13.28 45.26 26.02
CA PRO A 286 -13.04 44.25 27.05
C PRO A 286 -12.02 43.17 26.66
N ASP A 287 -11.85 42.90 25.36
CA ASP A 287 -10.87 41.94 24.81
C ASP A 287 -10.02 42.57 23.70
N ALA A 288 -9.94 43.91 23.66
CA ALA A 288 -9.37 44.66 22.55
C ALA A 288 -8.40 45.76 22.99
N VAL A 289 -7.32 45.96 22.21
CA VAL A 289 -6.27 46.94 22.49
C VAL A 289 -5.98 47.83 21.28
N THR A 290 -5.73 49.12 21.52
CA THR A 290 -5.12 50.03 20.54
C THR A 290 -3.61 49.82 20.57
N VAL A 291 -2.95 49.87 19.41
CA VAL A 291 -1.48 49.80 19.30
C VAL A 291 -0.99 51.03 18.54
N THR A 292 -0.08 51.80 19.12
CA THR A 292 0.62 52.88 18.41
C THR A 292 2.12 52.72 18.61
N ALA A 293 2.89 52.79 17.53
CA ALA A 293 4.32 52.54 17.54
C ALA A 293 5.09 53.65 16.81
N VAL A 294 6.17 54.10 17.42
CA VAL A 294 7.12 55.06 16.84
C VAL A 294 8.53 54.48 16.83
N ASP A 295 9.40 54.99 15.96
CA ASP A 295 10.82 54.66 15.97
C ASP A 295 11.57 55.36 17.13
N GLU A 296 12.87 55.10 17.27
CA GLU A 296 13.70 55.69 18.34
C GLU A 296 13.80 57.22 18.25
N SER A 297 13.56 57.79 17.07
CA SER A 297 13.51 59.23 16.82
C SER A 297 12.13 59.86 17.10
N GLY A 298 11.11 59.02 17.40
CA GLY A 298 9.74 59.45 17.66
C GLY A 298 8.87 59.60 16.42
N ARG A 299 9.32 59.14 15.24
CA ARG A 299 8.48 59.13 14.02
C ARG A 299 7.48 57.99 14.07
N SER A 300 6.23 58.25 13.69
CA SER A 300 5.19 57.23 13.61
C SER A 300 5.58 56.11 12.63
N VAL A 301 5.45 54.86 13.06
CA VAL A 301 5.72 53.66 12.26
C VAL A 301 4.43 52.92 11.97
N LEU A 302 3.64 52.60 13.00
CA LEU A 302 2.43 51.80 12.86
C LEU A 302 1.34 52.28 13.83
N SER A 303 0.08 52.27 13.39
CA SER A 303 -1.09 52.42 14.24
C SER A 303 -2.10 51.29 13.98
N VAL A 304 -2.72 50.78 15.05
CA VAL A 304 -3.82 49.82 15.03
C VAL A 304 -4.93 50.37 15.92
N ASP A 305 -6.10 50.65 15.35
CA ASP A 305 -7.24 51.19 16.09
C ASP A 305 -7.82 50.18 17.08
N SER A 306 -7.86 48.90 16.73
CA SER A 306 -8.31 47.85 17.65
C SER A 306 -7.82 46.47 17.23
N LEU A 307 -7.06 45.81 18.12
CA LEU A 307 -6.67 44.41 18.04
C LEU A 307 -7.49 43.61 19.04
N VAL A 308 -8.37 42.74 18.54
CA VAL A 308 -9.19 41.81 19.34
C VAL A 308 -8.44 40.50 19.54
N THR A 309 -8.42 39.99 20.76
CA THR A 309 -7.83 38.68 21.10
C THR A 309 -8.91 37.65 21.45
N ARG A 310 -8.71 36.39 21.10
CA ARG A 310 -9.67 35.30 21.38
C ARG A 310 -8.98 34.11 22.05
N ALA A 311 -9.66 33.48 23.00
CA ALA A 311 -9.20 32.24 23.62
C ALA A 311 -9.47 31.02 22.71
N ILE A 312 -8.49 30.14 22.55
CA ILE A 312 -8.52 28.91 21.77
C ILE A 312 -8.02 27.75 22.67
N SER A 313 -8.68 26.59 22.64
CA SER A 313 -8.21 25.41 23.41
C SER A 313 -7.04 24.70 22.73
N ARG A 314 -6.24 23.95 23.50
CA ARG A 314 -5.17 23.11 22.93
C ARG A 314 -5.70 22.05 21.96
N GLU A 315 -6.89 21.48 22.18
CA GLU A 315 -7.47 20.53 21.21
C GLU A 315 -7.98 21.21 19.93
N GLN A 316 -8.29 22.51 19.95
CA GLN A 316 -8.65 23.25 18.74
C GLN A 316 -7.42 23.54 17.87
N LEU A 317 -6.26 23.78 18.49
CA LEU A 317 -4.97 23.91 17.80
C LEU A 317 -4.49 22.57 17.21
N SER A 318 -4.66 21.45 17.93
CA SER A 318 -4.38 20.12 17.37
C SER A 318 -5.37 19.70 16.28
N ARG A 319 -6.63 20.18 16.35
CA ARG A 319 -7.62 19.99 15.27
C ARG A 319 -7.37 20.85 14.03
N ALA A 320 -6.66 21.97 14.16
CA ALA A 320 -6.29 22.83 13.04
C ALA A 320 -5.17 22.25 12.14
N HIS A 321 -4.68 21.02 12.42
CA HIS A 321 -3.81 20.23 11.55
C HIS A 321 -4.41 19.92 10.16
N GLY A 322 -5.63 20.37 9.86
CA GLY A 322 -6.14 20.45 8.50
C GLY A 322 -7.66 20.55 8.48
N THR A 323 -8.22 21.11 7.40
CA THR A 323 -9.66 21.02 7.09
C THR A 323 -10.12 19.56 6.89
N PHE A 324 -9.18 18.61 6.83
CA PHE A 324 -9.40 17.18 6.64
C PHE A 324 -8.42 16.36 7.51
N HIS A 325 -8.83 15.15 7.89
CA HIS A 325 -7.93 14.18 8.51
C HIS A 325 -6.86 13.69 7.51
N GLU A 326 -5.58 13.69 7.92
CA GLU A 326 -4.47 13.32 7.03
C GLU A 326 -4.35 11.80 6.76
N SER A 327 -4.82 10.98 7.69
CA SER A 327 -4.71 9.52 7.61
C SER A 327 -6.07 8.81 7.68
N LEU A 328 -7.17 9.54 7.51
CA LEU A 328 -8.53 8.99 7.50
C LEU A 328 -9.25 9.38 6.19
N PHE A 329 -9.65 8.37 5.44
CA PHE A 329 -10.28 8.51 4.14
C PHE A 329 -11.66 7.84 4.12
N ARG A 330 -12.45 8.17 3.10
CA ARG A 330 -13.74 7.56 2.76
C ARG A 330 -13.81 7.30 1.25
N LEU A 331 -14.73 6.44 0.83
CA LEU A 331 -14.98 6.18 -0.58
C LEU A 331 -16.08 7.13 -1.09
N ASP A 332 -15.71 8.09 -1.93
CA ASP A 332 -16.65 9.05 -2.52
C ASP A 332 -17.01 8.65 -3.96
N TRP A 333 -18.29 8.43 -4.21
CA TRP A 333 -18.81 8.11 -5.54
C TRP A 333 -19.05 9.39 -6.33
N THR A 334 -18.06 9.76 -7.16
CA THR A 334 -18.06 11.02 -7.90
C THR A 334 -18.76 10.85 -9.24
N ALA A 335 -19.62 11.80 -9.62
CA ALA A 335 -20.29 11.78 -10.92
C ALA A 335 -19.27 11.84 -12.08
N VAL A 336 -19.42 10.94 -13.04
CA VAL A 336 -18.57 10.90 -14.25
C VAL A 336 -19.17 11.79 -15.32
N VAL A 337 -18.33 12.63 -15.95
CA VAL A 337 -18.75 13.44 -17.10
C VAL A 337 -18.68 12.57 -18.35
N SER A 338 -19.85 12.16 -18.87
CA SER A 338 -19.92 11.38 -20.12
C SER A 338 -19.67 12.28 -21.34
N PRO A 339 -18.86 11.83 -22.32
CA PRO A 339 -18.70 12.57 -23.58
C PRO A 339 -20.02 12.62 -24.37
N ALA A 340 -20.21 13.70 -25.13
CA ALA A 340 -21.44 13.95 -25.89
C ALA A 340 -21.62 13.01 -27.10
N VAL A 341 -20.55 12.38 -27.57
CA VAL A 341 -20.54 11.51 -28.76
C VAL A 341 -19.90 10.17 -28.41
N SER A 342 -20.60 9.08 -28.74
CA SER A 342 -20.10 7.69 -28.62
C SER A 342 -19.14 7.39 -29.79
N ARG A 343 -18.08 6.61 -29.58
CA ARG A 343 -17.48 5.86 -30.69
C ARG A 343 -18.50 4.78 -31.11
N ALA A 344 -18.41 4.28 -32.34
CA ALA A 344 -19.41 3.38 -32.95
C ALA A 344 -19.86 2.24 -32.01
N PRO A 345 -21.11 1.75 -32.10
CA PRO A 345 -21.65 0.78 -31.14
C PRO A 345 -20.80 -0.49 -31.11
N GLY A 346 -20.21 -0.79 -29.94
CA GLY A 346 -19.45 -2.02 -29.70
C GLY A 346 -20.34 -3.28 -29.77
N ARG A 347 -19.73 -4.43 -30.05
CA ARG A 347 -20.39 -5.74 -30.10
C ARG A 347 -20.50 -6.31 -28.69
N TRP A 348 -21.71 -6.62 -28.22
CA TRP A 348 -21.96 -7.04 -26.84
C TRP A 348 -22.49 -8.47 -26.78
N ALA A 349 -22.21 -9.17 -25.69
CA ALA A 349 -22.81 -10.46 -25.36
C ALA A 349 -23.26 -10.50 -23.90
N VAL A 350 -24.23 -11.34 -23.57
CA VAL A 350 -24.72 -11.58 -22.19
C VAL A 350 -24.59 -13.06 -21.87
N LEU A 351 -23.96 -13.41 -20.75
CA LEU A 351 -23.83 -14.81 -20.29
C LEU A 351 -24.82 -15.14 -19.18
N GLY A 352 -25.40 -16.34 -19.24
CA GLY A 352 -26.22 -16.90 -18.16
C GLY A 352 -27.72 -16.71 -18.34
N ASP A 353 -28.47 -17.02 -17.27
CA ASP A 353 -29.87 -16.65 -17.20
C ASP A 353 -30.02 -15.13 -17.08
N ASP A 354 -30.98 -14.54 -17.79
CA ASP A 354 -31.13 -13.08 -17.85
C ASP A 354 -32.37 -12.56 -17.15
N GLY A 355 -33.11 -13.43 -16.42
CA GLY A 355 -34.17 -13.20 -15.40
C GLY A 355 -35.10 -11.99 -15.58
N THR A 356 -34.51 -10.80 -15.64
CA THR A 356 -35.08 -9.45 -15.77
C THR A 356 -34.81 -8.75 -17.12
N SER A 357 -34.52 -9.48 -18.21
CA SER A 357 -34.44 -8.92 -19.57
C SER A 357 -33.23 -8.00 -19.83
N LEU A 358 -32.07 -8.22 -19.17
CA LEU A 358 -30.84 -7.44 -19.39
C LEU A 358 -30.47 -7.38 -20.87
N SER A 359 -30.56 -8.52 -21.56
CA SER A 359 -30.25 -8.61 -22.98
C SER A 359 -31.18 -7.72 -23.83
N THR A 360 -32.48 -7.68 -23.50
CA THR A 360 -33.47 -6.83 -24.16
C THR A 360 -33.28 -5.35 -23.82
N ALA A 361 -32.96 -5.02 -22.57
CA ALA A 361 -32.70 -3.65 -22.14
C ALA A 361 -31.46 -3.08 -22.82
N LEU A 362 -30.38 -3.87 -22.93
CA LEU A 362 -29.18 -3.51 -23.67
C LEU A 362 -29.45 -3.33 -25.18
N LYS A 363 -30.25 -4.22 -25.79
CA LYS A 363 -30.70 -4.08 -27.19
C LYS A 363 -31.52 -2.80 -27.41
N SER A 364 -32.37 -2.43 -26.45
CA SER A 364 -33.23 -1.24 -26.54
C SER A 364 -32.44 0.05 -26.32
N ALA A 365 -31.41 0.01 -25.46
CA ALA A 365 -30.54 1.14 -25.16
C ALA A 365 -29.51 1.45 -26.25
N GLY A 366 -29.02 0.44 -26.96
CA GLY A 366 -28.10 0.60 -28.08
C GLY A 366 -28.85 1.01 -29.35
N ALA A 367 -28.84 2.30 -29.68
CA ALA A 367 -29.47 2.84 -30.89
C ALA A 367 -29.20 1.99 -32.15
N ALA A 368 -30.27 1.65 -32.89
CA ALA A 368 -30.30 1.08 -34.24
C ALA A 368 -29.04 0.30 -34.69
N GLY A 369 -28.70 -0.82 -34.01
CA GLY A 369 -27.63 -1.71 -34.46
C GLY A 369 -26.84 -2.47 -33.38
N ALA A 370 -27.07 -2.21 -32.09
CA ALA A 370 -26.37 -2.95 -31.03
C ALA A 370 -26.82 -4.41 -30.96
N GLN A 371 -25.87 -5.33 -31.15
CA GLN A 371 -26.05 -6.76 -30.93
C GLN A 371 -25.66 -7.06 -29.48
N ALA A 372 -26.62 -7.47 -28.65
CA ALA A 372 -26.39 -8.01 -27.30
C ALA A 372 -26.98 -9.41 -27.23
N GLU A 373 -26.30 -10.37 -27.88
CA GLU A 373 -26.77 -11.76 -27.94
C GLU A 373 -26.59 -12.46 -26.59
N ARG A 374 -27.54 -13.35 -26.26
CA ARG A 374 -27.50 -14.12 -25.01
C ARG A 374 -26.92 -15.50 -25.28
N TYR A 375 -26.00 -15.91 -24.42
CA TYR A 375 -25.40 -17.23 -24.41
C TYR A 375 -25.60 -17.87 -23.03
N ALA A 376 -25.77 -19.20 -22.99
CA ALA A 376 -26.02 -19.91 -21.75
C ALA A 376 -24.86 -19.79 -20.75
N ASP A 377 -23.64 -19.85 -21.25
CA ASP A 377 -22.40 -19.78 -20.49
C ASP A 377 -21.22 -19.40 -21.40
N LEU A 378 -20.02 -19.30 -20.82
CA LEU A 378 -18.80 -18.98 -21.56
C LEU A 378 -18.46 -20.04 -22.63
N PRO A 379 -18.57 -21.36 -22.38
CA PRO A 379 -18.44 -22.37 -23.43
C PRO A 379 -19.36 -22.16 -24.64
N ALA A 380 -20.64 -21.85 -24.44
CA ALA A 380 -21.58 -21.61 -25.53
C ALA A 380 -21.19 -20.38 -26.37
N LEU A 381 -20.73 -19.30 -25.73
CA LEU A 381 -20.18 -18.13 -26.45
C LEU A 381 -18.92 -18.50 -27.24
N ALA A 382 -18.02 -19.27 -26.63
CA ALA A 382 -16.80 -19.75 -27.26
C ALA A 382 -17.08 -20.65 -28.47
N GLU A 383 -18.08 -21.53 -28.40
CA GLU A 383 -18.54 -22.34 -29.54
C GLU A 383 -19.09 -21.49 -30.68
N ALA A 384 -19.89 -20.46 -30.37
CA ALA A 384 -20.44 -19.56 -31.37
C ALA A 384 -19.34 -18.80 -32.13
N VAL A 385 -18.31 -18.31 -31.41
CA VAL A 385 -17.15 -17.67 -32.03
C VAL A 385 -16.37 -18.67 -32.91
N THR A 386 -16.16 -19.90 -32.44
CA THR A 386 -15.49 -20.95 -33.23
C THR A 386 -16.29 -21.31 -34.49
N ALA A 387 -17.62 -21.24 -34.44
CA ALA A 387 -18.50 -21.48 -35.58
C ALA A 387 -18.50 -20.34 -36.61
N GLY A 388 -17.65 -19.30 -36.43
CA GLY A 388 -17.52 -18.15 -37.31
C GLY A 388 -18.25 -16.91 -36.83
N GLY A 389 -18.75 -16.91 -35.58
CA GLY A 389 -19.30 -15.72 -34.93
C GLY A 389 -18.22 -14.68 -34.61
N ASP A 390 -18.63 -13.41 -34.57
CA ASP A 390 -17.76 -12.31 -34.21
C ASP A 390 -17.39 -12.33 -32.71
N VAL A 391 -16.15 -11.97 -32.39
CA VAL A 391 -15.71 -11.82 -30.99
C VAL A 391 -16.33 -10.55 -30.39
N PRO A 392 -17.09 -10.65 -29.28
CA PRO A 392 -17.69 -9.47 -28.63
C PRO A 392 -16.63 -8.61 -27.95
N ASP A 393 -16.82 -7.30 -27.95
CA ASP A 393 -15.92 -6.35 -27.26
C ASP A 393 -16.21 -6.35 -25.74
N LEU A 394 -17.49 -6.44 -25.37
CA LEU A 394 -17.97 -6.49 -23.98
C LEU A 394 -18.86 -7.70 -23.74
N VAL A 395 -18.61 -8.42 -22.65
CA VAL A 395 -19.41 -9.58 -22.23
C VAL A 395 -20.00 -9.31 -20.86
N PHE A 396 -21.31 -9.17 -20.75
CA PHE A 396 -22.03 -8.85 -19.52
C PHE A 396 -22.45 -10.12 -18.78
N VAL A 397 -22.23 -10.15 -17.47
CA VAL A 397 -22.65 -11.25 -16.61
C VAL A 397 -23.45 -10.72 -15.44
N PRO A 398 -24.77 -10.99 -15.37
CA PRO A 398 -25.60 -10.61 -14.24
C PRO A 398 -25.25 -11.45 -13.00
N PHE A 399 -25.28 -10.82 -11.82
CA PHE A 399 -25.08 -11.46 -10.53
C PHE A 399 -26.34 -11.37 -9.63
N ALA A 400 -26.61 -12.50 -8.95
CA ALA A 400 -27.62 -12.78 -7.92
C ALA A 400 -28.90 -11.92 -7.92
N ALA A 401 -28.90 -10.69 -7.39
CA ALA A 401 -30.08 -9.82 -7.34
C ALA A 401 -30.71 -9.49 -8.71
N TRP A 402 -29.98 -9.65 -9.81
CA TRP A 402 -30.49 -9.43 -11.16
C TRP A 402 -31.36 -10.59 -11.69
N LEU A 403 -31.18 -11.80 -11.15
CA LEU A 403 -31.79 -13.03 -11.65
C LEU A 403 -33.20 -13.25 -11.08
N ASP A 404 -33.45 -12.86 -9.82
CA ASP A 404 -34.66 -13.28 -9.10
C ASP A 404 -35.81 -12.26 -9.12
N GLY A 405 -35.57 -11.00 -9.52
CA GLY A 405 -36.61 -9.97 -9.63
C GLY A 405 -37.39 -9.61 -8.35
N GLY A 406 -37.10 -10.29 -7.23
CA GLY A 406 -37.67 -10.06 -5.90
C GLY A 406 -36.63 -9.57 -4.90
N GLU A 407 -37.07 -9.14 -3.71
CA GLU A 407 -36.15 -8.94 -2.58
C GLU A 407 -35.46 -10.28 -2.28
N PRO A 408 -34.12 -10.34 -2.31
CA PRO A 408 -33.42 -11.58 -1.99
C PRO A 408 -33.77 -12.06 -0.58
N ASP A 409 -33.86 -13.39 -0.41
CA ASP A 409 -33.94 -14.06 0.89
C ASP A 409 -32.88 -13.51 1.88
N GLU A 410 -33.17 -13.62 3.18
CA GLU A 410 -32.30 -13.18 4.30
C GLU A 410 -30.80 -13.39 4.02
N LEU A 411 -30.00 -12.37 4.33
CA LEU A 411 -28.54 -12.41 4.21
C LEU A 411 -27.95 -13.63 4.93
N SER A 412 -27.31 -14.54 4.18
CA SER A 412 -26.70 -15.75 4.73
C SER A 412 -25.25 -15.92 4.30
N ALA A 413 -24.45 -16.61 5.13
CA ALA A 413 -23.05 -16.92 4.85
C ALA A 413 -22.88 -17.79 3.59
N ASP A 414 -23.79 -18.74 3.35
CA ASP A 414 -23.80 -19.59 2.14
C ASP A 414 -23.95 -18.76 0.87
N ARG A 415 -24.80 -17.72 0.88
CA ARG A 415 -24.97 -16.81 -0.26
C ARG A 415 -23.68 -16.06 -0.57
N VAL A 416 -22.99 -15.56 0.46
CA VAL A 416 -21.71 -14.85 0.29
C VAL A 416 -20.65 -15.76 -0.34
N ARG A 417 -20.51 -17.00 0.15
CA ARG A 417 -19.61 -18.01 -0.44
C ARG A 417 -19.97 -18.33 -1.88
N ALA A 418 -21.24 -18.60 -2.15
CA ALA A 418 -21.71 -18.96 -3.50
C ALA A 418 -21.40 -17.85 -4.52
N VAL A 419 -21.60 -16.59 -4.15
CA VAL A 419 -21.26 -15.43 -4.97
C VAL A 419 -19.76 -15.32 -5.22
N ALA A 420 -18.94 -15.46 -4.16
CA ALA A 420 -17.47 -15.44 -4.29
C ALA A 420 -16.95 -16.58 -5.18
N HIS A 421 -17.46 -17.81 -5.00
CA HIS A 421 -17.10 -18.97 -5.82
C HIS A 421 -17.52 -18.83 -7.29
N ARG A 422 -18.67 -18.21 -7.55
CA ARG A 422 -19.10 -17.89 -8.92
C ARG A 422 -18.16 -16.88 -9.57
N ALA A 423 -17.79 -15.81 -8.85
CA ALA A 423 -16.85 -14.82 -9.35
C ALA A 423 -15.46 -15.42 -9.61
N LEU A 424 -14.95 -16.27 -8.71
CA LEU A 424 -13.68 -16.98 -8.88
C LEU A 424 -13.68 -17.84 -10.15
N ARG A 425 -14.65 -18.76 -10.27
CA ARG A 425 -14.73 -19.67 -11.43
C ARG A 425 -14.81 -18.93 -12.75
N LEU A 426 -15.61 -17.86 -12.79
CA LEU A 426 -15.80 -17.07 -14.01
C LEU A 426 -14.54 -16.27 -14.38
N THR A 427 -13.90 -15.62 -13.42
CA THR A 427 -12.65 -14.87 -13.68
C THR A 427 -11.50 -15.79 -14.09
N GLN A 428 -11.42 -17.01 -13.54
CA GLN A 428 -10.46 -18.04 -13.96
C GLN A 428 -10.77 -18.56 -15.37
N ALA A 429 -12.02 -18.92 -15.65
CA ALA A 429 -12.42 -19.42 -16.97
C ALA A 429 -12.20 -18.37 -18.07
N TRP A 430 -12.51 -17.09 -17.78
CA TRP A 430 -12.26 -15.99 -18.70
C TRP A 430 -10.77 -15.77 -19.02
N GLN A 431 -9.89 -15.95 -18.02
CA GLN A 431 -8.46 -15.84 -18.23
C GLN A 431 -7.88 -17.00 -19.04
N GLY A 432 -8.43 -18.21 -18.86
CA GLY A 432 -8.02 -19.38 -19.63
C GLY A 432 -8.44 -19.34 -21.10
N GLU A 433 -9.24 -18.35 -21.51
CA GLU A 433 -9.81 -18.28 -22.85
C GLU A 433 -9.11 -17.24 -23.73
N GLU A 434 -8.14 -17.68 -24.52
CA GLU A 434 -7.33 -16.82 -25.39
C GLU A 434 -8.15 -16.11 -26.48
N ARG A 435 -9.27 -16.70 -26.92
CA ARG A 435 -10.16 -16.09 -27.93
C ARG A 435 -10.73 -14.74 -27.48
N PHE A 436 -10.86 -14.53 -26.17
CA PHE A 436 -11.40 -13.30 -25.58
C PHE A 436 -10.30 -12.40 -24.99
N ALA A 437 -9.04 -12.55 -25.41
CA ALA A 437 -7.92 -11.75 -24.90
C ALA A 437 -8.10 -10.24 -25.11
N GLY A 438 -8.80 -9.84 -26.18
CA GLY A 438 -9.14 -8.44 -26.49
C GLY A 438 -10.51 -7.98 -25.97
N SER A 439 -11.27 -8.86 -25.31
CA SER A 439 -12.61 -8.57 -24.79
C SER A 439 -12.59 -8.24 -23.30
N ARG A 440 -13.61 -7.52 -22.82
CA ARG A 440 -13.77 -7.19 -21.39
C ARG A 440 -14.99 -7.86 -20.80
N LEU A 441 -14.82 -8.50 -19.64
CA LEU A 441 -15.90 -9.13 -18.89
C LEU A 441 -16.49 -8.12 -17.89
N VAL A 442 -17.78 -7.81 -18.04
CA VAL A 442 -18.52 -6.84 -17.24
C VAL A 442 -19.40 -7.57 -16.22
N PHE A 443 -19.06 -7.44 -14.94
CA PHE A 443 -19.85 -7.97 -13.83
C PHE A 443 -20.95 -6.97 -13.49
N VAL A 444 -22.21 -7.38 -13.68
CA VAL A 444 -23.39 -6.54 -13.45
C VAL A 444 -24.05 -6.94 -12.13
N THR A 445 -24.06 -6.01 -11.17
CA THR A 445 -24.70 -6.17 -9.86
C THR A 445 -25.80 -5.14 -9.66
N ARG A 446 -26.69 -5.38 -8.68
CA ARG A 446 -27.72 -4.43 -8.25
C ARG A 446 -27.62 -4.24 -6.74
N GLY A 447 -27.14 -3.07 -6.30
CA GLY A 447 -27.09 -2.76 -4.87
C GLY A 447 -25.98 -3.48 -4.12
N ALA A 448 -24.86 -3.75 -4.80
CA ALA A 448 -23.63 -4.26 -4.16
C ALA A 448 -22.80 -3.15 -3.50
N VAL A 449 -23.00 -1.89 -3.92
CA VAL A 449 -22.26 -0.71 -3.46
C VAL A 449 -23.20 0.46 -3.17
N ALA A 450 -22.88 1.26 -2.16
CA ALA A 450 -23.63 2.47 -1.81
C ALA A 450 -23.06 3.66 -2.60
N ALA A 451 -23.67 3.99 -3.74
CA ALA A 451 -23.22 5.09 -4.59
C ALA A 451 -23.79 6.44 -4.15
N ARG A 452 -24.82 6.43 -3.28
CA ARG A 452 -25.43 7.61 -2.66
C ARG A 452 -25.44 7.49 -1.13
N PRO A 453 -25.32 8.61 -0.40
CA PRO A 453 -25.47 8.60 1.06
C PRO A 453 -26.81 7.99 1.49
N GLY A 454 -26.79 7.07 2.46
CA GLY A 454 -27.98 6.41 3.00
C GLY A 454 -28.64 5.40 2.06
N GLU A 455 -28.01 5.03 0.94
CA GLU A 455 -28.53 4.03 0.01
C GLU A 455 -28.61 2.64 0.66
N ARG A 456 -29.77 1.97 0.52
CA ARG A 456 -29.93 0.59 0.97
C ARG A 456 -29.23 -0.36 0.02
N LEU A 457 -28.51 -1.33 0.57
CA LEU A 457 -27.89 -2.42 -0.18
C LEU A 457 -28.77 -3.66 -0.10
N PRO A 458 -29.61 -3.95 -1.12
CA PRO A 458 -30.46 -5.13 -1.14
C PRO A 458 -29.68 -6.44 -1.22
N ASP A 459 -28.47 -6.46 -1.78
CA ASP A 459 -27.66 -7.68 -1.90
C ASP A 459 -26.20 -7.44 -1.52
N PRO A 460 -25.90 -7.29 -0.21
CA PRO A 460 -24.53 -7.05 0.25
C PRO A 460 -23.59 -8.24 -0.04
N ALA A 461 -24.11 -9.44 -0.33
CA ALA A 461 -23.28 -10.60 -0.71
C ALA A 461 -22.53 -10.36 -2.03
N CYS A 462 -23.10 -9.56 -2.95
CA CYS A 462 -22.44 -9.18 -4.19
C CYS A 462 -21.18 -8.32 -4.00
N ALA A 463 -21.01 -7.69 -2.82
CA ALA A 463 -19.76 -7.00 -2.48
C ALA A 463 -18.55 -7.96 -2.38
N ALA A 464 -18.76 -9.24 -2.06
CA ALA A 464 -17.69 -10.23 -2.10
C ALA A 464 -17.16 -10.46 -3.53
N ALA A 465 -18.05 -10.49 -4.52
CA ALA A 465 -17.64 -10.54 -5.92
C ALA A 465 -16.88 -9.27 -6.34
N TRP A 466 -17.32 -8.09 -5.88
CA TRP A 466 -16.61 -6.83 -6.10
C TRP A 466 -15.18 -6.88 -5.56
N GLY A 467 -14.99 -7.29 -4.30
CA GLY A 467 -13.66 -7.42 -3.70
C GLY A 467 -12.74 -8.37 -4.49
N LEU A 468 -13.26 -9.55 -4.87
CA LEU A 468 -12.53 -10.53 -5.67
C LEU A 468 -12.11 -9.96 -7.03
N VAL A 469 -13.04 -9.33 -7.74
CA VAL A 469 -12.80 -8.79 -9.08
C VAL A 469 -11.89 -7.56 -9.03
N ARG A 470 -11.90 -6.76 -7.96
CA ARG A 470 -10.92 -5.68 -7.76
C ARG A 470 -9.50 -6.22 -7.71
N ALA A 471 -9.26 -7.30 -6.97
CA ALA A 471 -7.96 -7.98 -6.97
C ALA A 471 -7.62 -8.54 -8.36
N ALA A 472 -8.61 -9.11 -9.06
CA ALA A 472 -8.45 -9.58 -10.43
C ALA A 472 -8.12 -8.46 -11.43
N GLN A 473 -8.64 -7.24 -11.24
CA GLN A 473 -8.31 -6.04 -12.03
C GLN A 473 -6.85 -5.62 -11.80
N SER A 474 -6.36 -5.69 -10.55
CA SER A 474 -4.96 -5.42 -10.23
C SER A 474 -4.01 -6.49 -10.80
N GLU A 475 -4.45 -7.75 -10.81
CA GLU A 475 -3.69 -8.83 -11.45
C GLU A 475 -3.75 -8.73 -12.97
N ASN A 476 -4.88 -8.40 -13.58
CA ASN A 476 -5.09 -8.36 -15.03
C ASN A 476 -5.80 -7.07 -15.43
N PRO A 477 -5.04 -5.96 -15.60
CA PRO A 477 -5.60 -4.68 -16.02
C PRO A 477 -6.41 -4.80 -17.30
N ASP A 478 -7.46 -4.00 -17.40
CA ASP A 478 -8.35 -3.86 -18.57
C ASP A 478 -9.15 -5.12 -18.99
N ARG A 479 -9.05 -6.25 -18.28
CA ARG A 479 -9.82 -7.47 -18.58
C ARG A 479 -11.22 -7.52 -17.96
N PHE A 480 -11.44 -6.78 -16.88
CA PHE A 480 -12.65 -6.86 -16.06
C PHE A 480 -13.23 -5.47 -15.75
N VAL A 481 -14.56 -5.34 -15.80
CA VAL A 481 -15.30 -4.14 -15.42
C VAL A 481 -16.33 -4.50 -14.36
N LEU A 482 -16.44 -3.69 -13.30
CA LEU A 482 -17.48 -3.78 -12.29
C LEU A 482 -18.54 -2.71 -12.54
N LEU A 483 -19.80 -3.13 -12.68
CA LEU A 483 -20.94 -2.25 -12.95
C LEU A 483 -22.07 -2.55 -11.97
N ASP A 484 -22.39 -1.61 -11.09
CA ASP A 484 -23.57 -1.71 -10.23
C ASP A 484 -24.68 -0.76 -10.74
N MET A 485 -25.86 -1.27 -11.04
CA MET A 485 -26.91 -0.44 -11.64
C MET A 485 -28.33 -0.75 -11.18
N ASP A 486 -29.20 0.26 -11.27
CA ASP A 486 -30.66 0.10 -11.16
C ASP A 486 -31.27 -0.34 -12.50
N ASP A 487 -32.50 -0.86 -12.48
CA ASP A 487 -33.18 -1.42 -13.67
C ASP A 487 -33.93 -0.37 -14.52
N GLN A 488 -33.53 0.90 -14.44
CA GLN A 488 -34.19 1.97 -15.19
C GLN A 488 -33.68 2.09 -16.63
N ASP A 489 -34.59 2.29 -17.58
CA ASP A 489 -34.27 2.54 -19.00
C ASP A 489 -33.22 3.65 -19.19
N THR A 490 -33.29 4.71 -18.37
CA THR A 490 -32.33 5.83 -18.39
C THR A 490 -30.91 5.39 -18.02
N SER A 491 -30.75 4.39 -17.16
CA SER A 491 -29.47 3.83 -16.75
C SER A 491 -28.87 2.91 -17.82
N PHE A 492 -29.69 2.16 -18.56
CA PHE A 492 -29.21 1.40 -19.71
C PHE A 492 -28.77 2.32 -20.85
N ALA A 493 -29.49 3.41 -21.10
CA ALA A 493 -29.22 4.35 -22.20
C ALA A 493 -27.83 5.02 -22.14
N VAL A 494 -27.19 5.08 -20.96
CA VAL A 494 -25.86 5.68 -20.80
C VAL A 494 -24.70 4.70 -20.99
N LEU A 495 -24.97 3.39 -20.96
CA LEU A 495 -23.94 2.34 -21.02
C LEU A 495 -22.99 2.44 -22.22
N PRO A 496 -23.46 2.67 -23.46
CA PRO A 496 -22.56 2.80 -24.62
C PRO A 496 -21.52 3.90 -24.45
N ARG A 497 -21.89 5.02 -23.79
CA ARG A 497 -21.01 6.19 -23.63
C ARG A 497 -19.98 6.03 -22.51
N ILE A 498 -20.31 5.25 -21.48
CA ILE A 498 -19.48 5.16 -20.27
C ILE A 498 -18.55 3.94 -20.28
N LEU A 499 -18.94 2.85 -20.96
CA LEU A 499 -18.13 1.63 -21.05
C LEU A 499 -17.02 1.73 -22.12
N ASP A 500 -17.11 2.71 -23.02
CA ASP A 500 -16.00 3.15 -23.88
C ASP A 500 -14.89 3.87 -23.08
N GLY A 501 -15.16 4.24 -21.82
CA GLY A 501 -14.23 4.94 -20.95
C GLY A 501 -13.20 4.05 -20.24
N VAL A 502 -12.26 4.70 -19.54
CA VAL A 502 -11.16 4.08 -18.78
C VAL A 502 -11.54 3.87 -17.29
N GLU A 503 -12.83 3.78 -16.97
CA GLU A 503 -13.29 3.56 -15.59
C GLU A 503 -13.53 2.06 -15.38
N PRO A 504 -12.71 1.38 -14.55
CA PRO A 504 -12.84 -0.06 -14.30
C PRO A 504 -14.01 -0.39 -13.36
N GLN A 505 -14.57 0.60 -12.67
CA GLN A 505 -15.62 0.45 -11.68
C GLN A 505 -16.63 1.59 -11.82
N LEU A 506 -17.91 1.25 -11.98
CA LEU A 506 -18.99 2.20 -12.20
C LEU A 506 -20.22 1.81 -11.37
N ALA A 507 -20.91 2.83 -10.87
CA ALA A 507 -22.28 2.71 -10.39
C ALA A 507 -23.19 3.61 -11.21
N VAL A 508 -24.32 3.11 -11.70
CA VAL A 508 -25.31 3.92 -12.44
C VAL A 508 -26.58 3.99 -11.63
N ARG A 509 -27.07 5.21 -11.38
CA ARG A 509 -28.31 5.46 -10.65
C ARG A 509 -29.13 6.50 -11.38
N SER A 510 -30.33 6.13 -11.81
CA SER A 510 -31.25 7.02 -12.53
C SER A 510 -30.60 7.71 -13.73
N GLY A 511 -29.87 6.96 -14.56
CA GLY A 511 -29.16 7.48 -15.73
C GLY A 511 -27.90 8.29 -15.44
N ARG A 512 -27.46 8.38 -14.17
CA ARG A 512 -26.23 9.10 -13.79
C ARG A 512 -25.11 8.12 -13.44
N PRO A 513 -23.97 8.16 -14.15
CA PRO A 513 -22.81 7.33 -13.82
C PRO A 513 -21.97 7.97 -12.70
N PHE A 514 -21.50 7.14 -11.79
CA PHE A 514 -20.61 7.46 -10.70
C PHE A 514 -19.41 6.52 -10.72
N ALA A 515 -18.23 7.03 -10.37
CA ALA A 515 -17.03 6.23 -10.20
C ALA A 515 -16.46 6.44 -8.79
N PRO A 516 -15.92 5.40 -8.15
CA PRO A 516 -15.41 5.50 -6.80
C PRO A 516 -14.09 6.28 -6.80
N ARG A 517 -13.91 7.15 -5.81
CA ARG A 517 -12.69 7.93 -5.55
C ARG A 517 -12.38 7.91 -4.07
N LEU A 518 -11.12 7.78 -3.71
CA LEU A 518 -10.72 7.98 -2.33
C LEU A 518 -10.75 9.49 -2.02
N ALA A 519 -11.39 9.86 -0.91
CA ALA A 519 -11.48 11.24 -0.45
C ALA A 519 -11.11 11.34 1.03
N ARG A 520 -10.52 12.46 1.45
CA ARG A 520 -10.22 12.69 2.87
C ARG A 520 -11.51 12.96 3.65
N VAL A 521 -11.57 12.51 4.90
CA VAL A 521 -12.68 12.85 5.81
C VAL A 521 -12.52 14.29 6.30
N PRO A 522 -13.52 15.18 6.13
CA PRO A 522 -13.47 16.54 6.67
C PRO A 522 -13.33 16.56 8.20
N ALA A 523 -12.52 17.46 8.73
CA ALA A 523 -12.33 17.61 10.18
C ALA A 523 -13.48 18.40 10.85
N GLU A 524 -14.20 19.23 10.08
CA GLU A 524 -15.28 20.09 10.57
C GLU A 524 -16.67 19.49 10.32
N ARG A 525 -17.22 18.72 11.27
CA ARG A 525 -18.68 18.56 11.48
C ARG A 525 -19.02 18.12 12.91
N ALA A 526 -18.49 18.82 13.92
CA ALA A 526 -18.86 18.60 15.33
C ALA A 526 -19.25 19.89 16.07
N ASN A 527 -19.82 20.87 15.34
CA ASN A 527 -20.51 22.01 15.95
C ASN A 527 -22.01 21.94 15.56
N GLY A 528 -22.74 21.02 16.20
CA GLY A 528 -24.18 21.21 16.41
C GLY A 528 -24.33 22.17 17.59
N GLY A 529 -25.02 23.29 17.37
CA GLY A 529 -25.08 24.40 18.32
C GLY A 529 -25.66 24.03 19.68
N ALA A 530 -24.83 24.11 20.72
CA ALA A 530 -25.25 24.44 22.08
C ALA A 530 -24.22 25.43 22.63
N GLY A 531 -24.67 26.62 23.00
CA GLY A 531 -23.82 27.61 23.67
C GLY A 531 -23.33 27.09 25.01
N PRO A 532 -22.14 27.50 25.49
CA PRO A 532 -21.62 27.06 26.77
C PRO A 532 -22.31 27.87 27.87
N ASP A 533 -23.49 27.47 28.34
CA ASP A 533 -24.09 28.03 29.58
C ASP A 533 -25.26 27.20 30.17
N THR A 534 -25.34 25.89 29.92
CA THR A 534 -26.23 25.00 30.69
C THR A 534 -25.51 23.71 31.04
N VAL A 535 -24.76 23.72 32.14
CA VAL A 535 -24.37 22.50 32.83
C VAL A 535 -25.57 22.11 33.69
N ASP A 536 -26.38 21.18 33.19
CA ASP A 536 -27.41 20.53 34.00
C ASP A 536 -26.72 19.37 34.74
N GLU A 537 -26.52 19.54 36.05
CA GLU A 537 -25.99 18.48 36.92
C GLU A 537 -27.03 17.34 37.02
N GLY A 538 -26.96 16.36 36.10
CA GLY A 538 -27.88 15.21 36.17
C GLY A 538 -27.92 14.19 35.03
N THR A 539 -27.13 14.32 33.95
CA THR A 539 -27.11 13.33 32.87
C THR A 539 -25.97 12.30 33.03
N PRO A 540 -26.24 10.97 32.99
CA PRO A 540 -25.20 9.95 33.01
C PRO A 540 -24.46 9.86 31.66
N ASP A 541 -23.14 9.66 31.72
CA ASP A 541 -22.15 9.30 30.67
C ASP A 541 -22.62 9.34 29.20
N SER A 542 -22.21 10.37 28.46
CA SER A 542 -22.51 10.56 27.03
C SER A 542 -21.47 9.94 26.08
N GLY A 543 -20.76 8.88 26.50
CA GLY A 543 -19.73 8.20 25.70
C GLY A 543 -20.30 7.06 24.84
N VAL A 544 -19.66 6.73 23.70
CA VAL A 544 -20.05 5.59 22.83
C VAL A 544 -19.93 4.25 23.57
N TRP A 545 -18.93 4.15 24.45
CA TRP A 545 -18.65 2.96 25.24
C TRP A 545 -19.22 3.14 26.64
N SER A 546 -20.12 2.25 27.05
CA SER A 546 -20.66 2.24 28.42
C SER A 546 -19.72 1.51 29.37
N ALA A 547 -19.41 2.12 30.52
CA ALA A 547 -18.64 1.47 31.57
C ALA A 547 -19.37 0.26 32.20
N GLU A 548 -20.70 0.28 32.24
CA GLU A 548 -21.55 -0.78 32.83
C GLU A 548 -21.91 -1.88 31.83
N GLY A 549 -21.73 -1.65 30.53
CA GLY A 549 -21.99 -2.61 29.46
C GLY A 549 -20.80 -3.55 29.18
N THR A 550 -21.10 -4.71 28.58
CA THR A 550 -20.10 -5.66 28.09
C THR A 550 -19.71 -5.35 26.65
N VAL A 551 -18.41 -5.41 26.34
CA VAL A 551 -17.88 -5.35 24.97
C VAL A 551 -17.32 -6.70 24.54
N LEU A 552 -17.84 -7.23 23.43
CA LEU A 552 -17.34 -8.44 22.77
C LEU A 552 -16.20 -8.09 21.80
N ILE A 553 -15.04 -8.72 21.95
CA ILE A 553 -13.92 -8.60 21.01
C ILE A 553 -13.60 -9.99 20.44
N THR A 554 -13.83 -10.17 19.15
CA THR A 554 -13.50 -11.43 18.45
C THR A 554 -12.10 -11.34 17.84
N GLY A 555 -11.32 -12.43 17.89
CA GLY A 555 -9.91 -12.36 17.50
C GLY A 555 -9.06 -11.61 18.53
N ALA A 556 -9.54 -11.53 19.78
CA ALA A 556 -8.94 -10.74 20.86
C ALA A 556 -7.49 -11.13 21.19
N THR A 557 -7.10 -12.37 20.90
CA THR A 557 -5.74 -12.87 21.14
C THR A 557 -4.78 -12.55 20.00
N GLY A 558 -5.26 -11.95 18.90
CA GLY A 558 -4.41 -11.36 17.87
C GLY A 558 -3.88 -9.98 18.30
N VAL A 559 -2.82 -9.51 17.64
CA VAL A 559 -2.15 -8.23 17.98
C VAL A 559 -3.14 -7.07 18.07
N LEU A 560 -3.88 -6.79 16.99
CA LEU A 560 -4.85 -5.68 16.96
C LEU A 560 -5.97 -5.83 17.99
N GLY A 561 -6.52 -7.04 18.14
CA GLY A 561 -7.57 -7.31 19.13
C GLY A 561 -7.11 -7.04 20.56
N SER A 562 -5.86 -7.40 20.88
CA SER A 562 -5.26 -7.17 22.21
C SER A 562 -4.98 -5.69 22.49
N LEU A 563 -4.52 -4.94 21.48
CA LEU A 563 -4.30 -3.49 21.57
C LEU A 563 -5.61 -2.75 21.83
N VAL A 564 -6.66 -3.07 21.05
CA VAL A 564 -7.99 -2.46 21.21
C VAL A 564 -8.59 -2.82 22.57
N ALA A 565 -8.46 -4.07 23.03
CA ALA A 565 -8.96 -4.48 24.35
C ALA A 565 -8.33 -3.64 25.47
N ARG A 566 -7.02 -3.41 25.42
CA ARG A 566 -6.32 -2.54 26.38
C ARG A 566 -6.76 -1.09 26.26
N HIS A 567 -6.85 -0.58 25.04
CA HIS A 567 -7.25 0.80 24.76
C HIS A 567 -8.64 1.13 25.32
N LEU A 568 -9.61 0.25 25.08
CA LEU A 568 -10.98 0.41 25.60
C LEU A 568 -11.04 0.45 27.14
N VAL A 569 -10.18 -0.30 27.82
CA VAL A 569 -10.13 -0.30 29.30
C VAL A 569 -9.47 0.96 29.85
N VAL A 570 -8.38 1.39 29.22
CA VAL A 570 -7.54 2.49 29.72
C VAL A 570 -8.15 3.85 29.37
N GLU A 571 -8.51 4.07 28.10
CA GLU A 571 -8.93 5.38 27.60
C GLU A 571 -10.45 5.56 27.68
N HIS A 572 -11.23 4.49 27.45
CA HIS A 572 -12.70 4.55 27.42
C HIS A 572 -13.38 3.97 28.67
N GLY A 573 -12.60 3.53 29.66
CA GLY A 573 -13.12 3.07 30.95
C GLY A 573 -13.99 1.81 30.89
N VAL A 574 -13.96 1.03 29.81
CA VAL A 574 -14.73 -0.22 29.69
C VAL A 574 -14.33 -1.19 30.79
N ARG A 575 -15.33 -1.72 31.53
CA ARG A 575 -15.08 -2.62 32.67
C ARG A 575 -15.45 -4.06 32.42
N HIS A 576 -16.22 -4.39 31.39
CA HIS A 576 -16.64 -5.76 31.13
C HIS A 576 -16.25 -6.17 29.71
N LEU A 577 -15.31 -7.11 29.61
CA LEU A 577 -14.80 -7.61 28.32
C LEU A 577 -15.11 -9.08 28.13
N LEU A 578 -15.72 -9.41 27.00
CA LEU A 578 -15.86 -10.77 26.50
C LEU A 578 -14.88 -10.96 25.33
N LEU A 579 -13.78 -11.68 25.59
CA LEU A 579 -12.71 -11.90 24.63
C LEU A 579 -12.82 -13.30 24.03
N THR A 580 -12.94 -13.38 22.71
CA THR A 580 -13.17 -14.67 22.02
C THR A 580 -12.11 -14.99 20.98
N SER A 581 -11.74 -16.26 20.93
CA SER A 581 -10.95 -16.87 19.86
C SER A 581 -11.24 -18.37 19.80
N ARG A 582 -10.87 -19.05 18.72
CA ARG A 582 -11.08 -20.52 18.58
C ARG A 582 -10.42 -21.31 19.73
N SER A 583 -9.22 -20.91 20.12
CA SER A 583 -8.46 -21.56 21.20
C SER A 583 -8.78 -21.02 22.59
N GLY A 584 -9.54 -19.92 22.70
CA GLY A 584 -9.92 -19.29 23.98
C GLY A 584 -8.73 -19.09 24.92
N ARG A 585 -8.85 -19.60 26.15
CA ARG A 585 -7.79 -19.54 27.17
C ARG A 585 -6.51 -20.29 26.79
N ALA A 586 -6.58 -21.26 25.87
CA ALA A 586 -5.44 -22.03 25.40
C ALA A 586 -4.65 -21.31 24.29
N ALA A 587 -5.10 -20.15 23.80
CA ALA A 587 -4.31 -19.34 22.88
C ALA A 587 -3.05 -18.78 23.58
N ALA A 588 -1.93 -18.77 22.86
CA ALA A 588 -0.68 -18.17 23.33
C ALA A 588 -0.91 -16.70 23.75
N GLY A 589 -0.45 -16.33 24.95
CA GLY A 589 -0.58 -14.96 25.50
C GLY A 589 -1.99 -14.58 26.01
N ALA A 590 -3.01 -15.45 25.89
CA ALA A 590 -4.38 -15.10 26.28
C ALA A 590 -4.55 -14.90 27.80
N ALA A 591 -3.95 -15.78 28.61
CA ALA A 591 -3.98 -15.64 30.08
C ALA A 591 -3.27 -14.36 30.54
N GLU A 592 -2.09 -14.08 29.98
CA GLU A 592 -1.33 -12.86 30.28
C GLU A 592 -2.10 -11.58 29.90
N LEU A 593 -2.78 -11.58 28.75
CA LEU A 593 -3.64 -10.48 28.34
C LEU A 593 -4.78 -10.27 29.35
N ALA A 594 -5.47 -11.33 29.76
CA ALA A 594 -6.54 -11.23 30.75
C ALA A 594 -6.04 -10.73 32.10
N ASP A 595 -4.88 -11.19 32.56
CA ASP A 595 -4.27 -10.73 33.83
C ASP A 595 -3.90 -9.25 33.75
N ARG A 596 -3.29 -8.79 32.64
CA ARG A 596 -2.97 -7.37 32.41
C ARG A 596 -4.22 -6.48 32.41
N LEU A 597 -5.27 -6.89 31.71
CA LEU A 597 -6.53 -6.14 31.65
C LEU A 597 -7.27 -6.15 33.00
N THR A 598 -7.19 -7.25 33.75
CA THR A 598 -7.75 -7.34 35.11
C THR A 598 -7.01 -6.43 36.07
N ALA A 599 -5.68 -6.34 35.97
CA ALA A 599 -4.88 -5.40 36.76
C ALA A 599 -5.21 -3.93 36.44
N LEU A 600 -5.71 -3.64 35.24
CA LEU A 600 -6.22 -2.32 34.83
C LEU A 600 -7.68 -2.07 35.24
N GLY A 601 -8.30 -2.99 35.97
CA GLY A 601 -9.64 -2.84 36.55
C GLY A 601 -10.78 -3.38 35.70
N ALA A 602 -10.51 -4.17 34.65
CA ALA A 602 -11.55 -4.82 33.85
C ALA A 602 -11.89 -6.23 34.36
N SER A 603 -13.15 -6.62 34.28
CA SER A 603 -13.61 -7.99 34.38
C SER A 603 -13.53 -8.65 33.01
N VAL A 604 -12.61 -9.60 32.84
CA VAL A 604 -12.34 -10.26 31.57
C VAL A 604 -12.85 -11.69 31.58
N ARG A 605 -13.68 -12.03 30.58
CA ARG A 605 -14.08 -13.41 30.29
C ARG A 605 -13.46 -13.86 28.97
N LEU A 606 -12.56 -14.84 29.04
CA LEU A 606 -12.03 -15.54 27.87
C LEU A 606 -12.96 -16.69 27.50
N ALA A 607 -13.39 -16.75 26.25
CA ALA A 607 -14.21 -17.86 25.74
C ALA A 607 -13.58 -18.49 24.48
N ALA A 608 -13.54 -19.81 24.44
CA ALA A 608 -13.24 -20.57 23.23
C ALA A 608 -14.51 -20.64 22.38
N CYS A 609 -14.55 -19.95 21.26
CA CYS A 609 -15.70 -19.89 20.37
C CYS A 609 -15.25 -19.59 18.94
N ASP A 610 -15.65 -20.45 18.00
CA ASP A 610 -15.62 -20.12 16.57
C ASP A 610 -16.86 -19.28 16.26
N VAL A 611 -16.68 -17.99 15.98
CA VAL A 611 -17.78 -17.05 15.72
C VAL A 611 -18.51 -17.39 14.41
N ALA A 612 -17.89 -18.18 13.52
CA ALA A 612 -18.54 -18.73 12.34
C ALA A 612 -19.52 -19.88 12.68
N ASP A 613 -19.44 -20.47 13.87
CA ASP A 613 -20.45 -21.39 14.39
C ASP A 613 -21.56 -20.60 15.09
N ARG A 614 -22.70 -20.49 14.39
CA ARG A 614 -23.86 -19.73 14.85
C ARG A 614 -24.42 -20.25 16.18
N ALA A 615 -24.43 -21.56 16.38
CA ALA A 615 -25.00 -22.15 17.60
C ALA A 615 -24.09 -21.88 18.81
N ALA A 616 -22.78 -22.07 18.64
CA ALA A 616 -21.79 -21.76 19.67
C ALA A 616 -21.79 -20.27 20.03
N LEU A 617 -21.92 -19.38 19.03
CA LEU A 617 -22.01 -17.94 19.27
C LEU A 617 -23.30 -17.57 20.02
N ALA A 618 -24.44 -18.16 19.66
CA ALA A 618 -25.70 -17.91 20.34
C ALA A 618 -25.64 -18.32 21.82
N GLU A 619 -25.08 -19.50 22.12
CA GLU A 619 -24.86 -19.96 23.49
C GLU A 619 -23.94 -19.01 24.27
N LEU A 620 -22.86 -18.55 23.63
CA LEU A 620 -21.93 -17.61 24.24
C LEU A 620 -22.60 -16.27 24.56
N LEU A 621 -23.36 -15.71 23.62
CA LEU A 621 -24.08 -14.44 23.80
C LEU A 621 -25.15 -14.54 24.89
N ALA A 622 -25.89 -15.66 24.95
CA ALA A 622 -26.87 -15.92 26.01
C ALA A 622 -26.24 -16.03 27.41
N SER A 623 -24.93 -16.25 27.50
CA SER A 623 -24.20 -16.32 28.77
C SER A 623 -23.73 -14.95 29.30
N VAL A 624 -24.01 -13.85 28.58
CA VAL A 624 -23.73 -12.47 29.04
C VAL A 624 -24.75 -12.09 30.12
N PRO A 625 -24.34 -11.60 31.31
CA PRO A 625 -25.28 -11.27 32.39
C PRO A 625 -26.17 -10.06 32.06
N ASP A 626 -27.47 -10.15 32.35
CA ASP A 626 -28.43 -9.05 32.16
C ASP A 626 -28.05 -7.75 32.88
N ARG A 627 -27.34 -7.85 34.01
CA ARG A 627 -26.84 -6.68 34.77
C ARG A 627 -25.74 -5.88 34.06
N HIS A 628 -25.06 -6.51 33.09
CA HIS A 628 -23.99 -5.92 32.27
C HIS A 628 -24.23 -6.32 30.81
N PRO A 629 -25.30 -5.81 30.17
CA PRO A 629 -25.73 -6.27 28.85
C PRO A 629 -24.64 -6.04 27.80
N LEU A 630 -24.67 -6.81 26.71
CA LEU A 630 -23.78 -6.57 25.57
C LEU A 630 -24.16 -5.24 24.91
N THR A 631 -23.21 -4.31 24.85
CA THR A 631 -23.40 -2.95 24.30
C THR A 631 -22.44 -2.64 23.16
N GLY A 632 -21.34 -3.39 23.03
CA GLY A 632 -20.35 -3.18 21.97
C GLY A 632 -19.84 -4.48 21.36
N VAL A 633 -19.59 -4.46 20.05
CA VAL A 633 -18.92 -5.55 19.32
C VAL A 633 -17.74 -4.97 18.54
N VAL A 634 -16.56 -5.57 18.68
CA VAL A 634 -15.38 -5.33 17.85
C VAL A 634 -14.97 -6.65 17.20
N HIS A 635 -15.12 -6.73 15.88
CA HIS A 635 -14.78 -7.91 15.10
C HIS A 635 -13.40 -7.76 14.46
N ALA A 636 -12.37 -8.30 15.13
CA ALA A 636 -10.97 -8.31 14.68
C ALA A 636 -10.46 -9.70 14.26
N ALA A 637 -11.35 -10.67 14.08
CA ALA A 637 -10.97 -12.00 13.62
C ALA A 637 -10.63 -12.00 12.11
N GLY A 638 -9.64 -12.78 11.72
CA GLY A 638 -9.22 -12.89 10.33
C GLY A 638 -8.21 -14.01 10.11
N ALA A 639 -8.11 -14.45 8.87
CA ALA A 639 -7.10 -15.36 8.36
C ALA A 639 -6.62 -14.86 7.00
N LEU A 640 -5.41 -15.25 6.61
CA LEU A 640 -4.85 -15.04 5.28
C LEU A 640 -4.54 -16.37 4.64
N ASP A 641 -4.75 -16.44 3.33
CA ASP A 641 -4.36 -17.56 2.48
C ASP A 641 -4.13 -17.02 1.06
N ASP A 642 -3.13 -16.14 0.95
CA ASP A 642 -2.90 -15.34 -0.26
C ASP A 642 -2.47 -16.23 -1.45
N GLY A 643 -2.93 -15.84 -2.64
CA GLY A 643 -2.63 -16.55 -3.88
C GLY A 643 -3.12 -15.76 -5.10
N VAL A 644 -2.35 -15.82 -6.18
CA VAL A 644 -2.78 -15.27 -7.48
C VAL A 644 -4.04 -15.99 -7.96
N LEU A 645 -4.85 -15.29 -8.74
CA LEU A 645 -6.19 -15.74 -9.14
C LEU A 645 -6.19 -17.14 -9.77
N GLY A 646 -5.18 -17.50 -10.58
CA GLY A 646 -5.06 -18.82 -11.21
C GLY A 646 -4.75 -19.99 -10.25
N SER A 647 -4.32 -19.69 -9.02
CA SER A 647 -3.95 -20.68 -7.99
C SER A 647 -4.97 -20.80 -6.85
N LEU A 648 -5.95 -19.88 -6.78
CA LEU A 648 -6.98 -19.90 -5.76
C LEU A 648 -8.01 -21.00 -6.05
N THR A 649 -8.38 -21.74 -5.00
CA THR A 649 -9.47 -22.72 -5.04
C THR A 649 -10.63 -22.25 -4.16
N PRO A 650 -11.87 -22.74 -4.36
CA PRO A 650 -13.00 -22.43 -3.48
C PRO A 650 -12.68 -22.68 -1.99
N GLU A 651 -11.96 -23.74 -1.67
CA GLU A 651 -11.60 -24.09 -0.29
C GLU A 651 -10.69 -23.02 0.34
N ARG A 652 -9.71 -22.50 -0.42
CA ARG A 652 -8.84 -21.38 0.02
C ARG A 652 -9.60 -20.05 0.14
N VAL A 653 -10.68 -19.89 -0.61
CA VAL A 653 -11.62 -18.76 -0.44
C VAL A 653 -12.38 -18.93 0.88
N ASP A 654 -12.97 -20.10 1.12
CA ASP A 654 -13.76 -20.40 2.31
C ASP A 654 -12.96 -20.27 3.61
N VAL A 655 -11.68 -20.68 3.62
CA VAL A 655 -10.77 -20.51 4.77
C VAL A 655 -10.68 -19.04 5.23
N VAL A 656 -10.70 -18.10 4.28
CA VAL A 656 -10.58 -16.66 4.55
C VAL A 656 -11.95 -16.02 4.82
N LEU A 657 -13.00 -16.44 4.13
CA LEU A 657 -14.37 -15.95 4.34
C LEU A 657 -14.92 -16.37 5.71
N ARG A 658 -14.66 -17.59 6.16
CA ARG A 658 -15.22 -18.14 7.41
C ARG A 658 -15.00 -17.25 8.65
N PRO A 659 -13.77 -16.87 9.03
CA PRO A 659 -13.54 -16.07 10.24
C PRO A 659 -13.94 -14.59 10.10
N LYS A 660 -14.32 -14.14 8.89
CA LYS A 660 -14.71 -12.76 8.59
C LYS A 660 -16.19 -12.66 8.20
N SER A 661 -16.52 -13.11 7.00
CA SER A 661 -17.85 -12.97 6.41
C SER A 661 -18.89 -13.79 7.17
N ASP A 662 -18.66 -15.09 7.40
CA ASP A 662 -19.62 -15.93 8.12
C ASP A 662 -19.82 -15.46 9.56
N ALA A 663 -18.69 -15.18 10.23
CA ALA A 663 -18.69 -14.64 11.58
C ALA A 663 -19.48 -13.33 11.67
N ALA A 664 -19.31 -12.43 10.70
CA ALA A 664 -20.01 -11.15 10.68
C ALA A 664 -21.51 -11.29 10.37
N VAL A 665 -21.92 -12.25 9.54
CA VAL A 665 -23.34 -12.61 9.33
C VAL A 665 -23.96 -13.09 10.66
N ASN A 666 -23.32 -14.04 11.33
CA ASN A 666 -23.80 -14.57 12.60
C ASN A 666 -23.88 -13.47 13.68
N LEU A 667 -22.85 -12.63 13.79
CA LEU A 667 -22.85 -11.48 14.69
C LEU A 667 -23.98 -10.51 14.34
N HIS A 668 -24.23 -10.25 13.05
CA HIS A 668 -25.31 -9.36 12.63
C HIS A 668 -26.67 -9.90 13.07
N GLU A 669 -26.97 -11.16 12.78
CA GLU A 669 -28.25 -11.79 13.12
C GLU A 669 -28.47 -11.84 14.64
N LEU A 670 -27.50 -12.36 15.39
CA LEU A 670 -27.67 -12.64 16.82
C LEU A 670 -27.61 -11.38 17.70
N THR A 671 -27.16 -10.24 17.15
CA THR A 671 -27.08 -8.97 17.90
C THR A 671 -28.05 -7.90 17.39
N ARG A 672 -28.93 -8.24 16.43
CA ARG A 672 -29.85 -7.30 15.79
C ARG A 672 -30.76 -6.56 16.79
N ASP A 673 -31.27 -7.30 17.77
CA ASP A 673 -32.24 -6.79 18.75
C ASP A 673 -31.60 -6.38 20.09
N LEU A 674 -30.26 -6.36 20.16
CA LEU A 674 -29.51 -5.97 21.35
C LEU A 674 -29.27 -4.45 21.37
N PRO A 675 -29.16 -3.82 22.56
CA PRO A 675 -28.95 -2.38 22.71
C PRO A 675 -27.48 -2.00 22.45
N LEU A 676 -26.96 -2.36 21.26
CA LEU A 676 -25.60 -2.02 20.88
C LEU A 676 -25.50 -0.52 20.60
N THR A 677 -24.41 0.08 21.09
CA THR A 677 -23.98 1.44 20.75
C THR A 677 -22.80 1.44 19.77
N ALA A 678 -22.11 0.30 19.65
CA ALA A 678 -20.98 0.13 18.72
C ALA A 678 -20.96 -1.27 18.09
N PHE A 679 -20.75 -1.32 16.78
CA PHE A 679 -20.50 -2.56 16.03
C PHE A 679 -19.39 -2.29 15.01
N VAL A 680 -18.15 -2.60 15.37
CA VAL A 680 -16.96 -2.23 14.60
C VAL A 680 -16.38 -3.45 13.90
N LEU A 681 -16.26 -3.40 12.57
CA LEU A 681 -15.70 -4.44 11.72
C LEU A 681 -14.28 -4.04 11.29
N PHE A 682 -13.30 -4.88 11.58
CA PHE A 682 -11.94 -4.68 11.09
C PHE A 682 -11.82 -5.26 9.67
N SER A 683 -11.95 -4.37 8.71
CA SER A 683 -11.75 -4.61 7.29
C SER A 683 -10.29 -4.30 6.90
N SER A 684 -9.99 -4.26 5.61
CA SER A 684 -8.68 -3.92 5.08
C SER A 684 -8.79 -3.07 3.82
N ALA A 685 -7.83 -2.15 3.64
CA ALA A 685 -7.66 -1.40 2.40
C ALA A 685 -7.57 -2.33 1.16
N ALA A 686 -7.13 -3.59 1.32
CA ALA A 686 -7.14 -4.59 0.24
C ALA A 686 -8.55 -4.83 -0.36
N GLY A 687 -9.62 -4.74 0.44
CA GLY A 687 -11.01 -4.83 -0.04
C GLY A 687 -11.45 -3.61 -0.86
N VAL A 688 -10.86 -2.45 -0.61
CA VAL A 688 -11.16 -1.19 -1.30
C VAL A 688 -10.34 -1.06 -2.59
N PHE A 689 -9.04 -1.29 -2.52
CA PHE A 689 -8.11 -1.12 -3.64
C PHE A 689 -8.03 -2.35 -4.55
N GLY A 690 -8.23 -3.55 -4.01
CA GLY A 690 -7.95 -4.81 -4.70
C GLY A 690 -6.45 -5.06 -4.79
N ALA A 691 -5.86 -5.75 -3.81
CA ALA A 691 -4.45 -6.13 -3.87
C ALA A 691 -4.27 -7.39 -4.73
N ALA A 692 -3.29 -7.36 -5.64
CA ALA A 692 -2.95 -8.52 -6.45
C ALA A 692 -2.50 -9.68 -5.53
N GLY A 693 -2.96 -10.91 -5.81
CA GLY A 693 -2.71 -12.07 -4.97
C GLY A 693 -3.58 -12.18 -3.71
N GLN A 694 -4.52 -11.26 -3.48
CA GLN A 694 -5.37 -11.25 -2.28
C GLN A 694 -6.87 -11.29 -2.61
N ALA A 695 -7.27 -12.01 -3.67
CA ALA A 695 -8.65 -11.97 -4.15
C ALA A 695 -9.67 -12.55 -3.15
N ASN A 696 -9.31 -13.59 -2.40
CA ASN A 696 -10.13 -14.14 -1.29
C ASN A 696 -10.24 -13.16 -0.10
N TYR A 697 -9.13 -12.54 0.30
CA TYR A 697 -9.10 -11.56 1.38
C TYR A 697 -9.84 -10.27 1.02
N ALA A 698 -9.67 -9.77 -0.21
CA ALA A 698 -10.41 -8.62 -0.72
C ALA A 698 -11.92 -8.89 -0.77
N ALA A 699 -12.34 -10.10 -1.18
CA ALA A 699 -13.73 -10.52 -1.16
C ALA A 699 -14.32 -10.48 0.26
N ALA A 700 -13.63 -11.07 1.24
CA ALA A 700 -14.10 -11.10 2.62
C ALA A 700 -14.27 -9.69 3.22
N ASN A 701 -13.29 -8.79 2.98
CA ASN A 701 -13.31 -7.43 3.51
C ASN A 701 -14.33 -6.53 2.81
N ALA A 702 -14.48 -6.62 1.48
CA ALA A 702 -15.51 -5.88 0.75
C ALA A 702 -16.93 -6.27 1.21
N PHE A 703 -17.14 -7.53 1.60
CA PHE A 703 -18.39 -7.94 2.25
C PHE A 703 -18.60 -7.28 3.61
N LEU A 704 -17.57 -7.19 4.47
CA LEU A 704 -17.68 -6.49 5.77
C LEU A 704 -18.07 -5.02 5.57
N ASP A 705 -17.49 -4.37 4.57
CA ASP A 705 -17.79 -2.98 4.22
C ASP A 705 -19.27 -2.82 3.83
N ALA A 706 -19.78 -3.70 2.96
CA ALA A 706 -21.19 -3.69 2.57
C ALA A 706 -22.14 -4.07 3.72
N LEU A 707 -21.73 -4.97 4.62
CA LEU A 707 -22.51 -5.30 5.82
C LEU A 707 -22.66 -4.08 6.74
N ALA A 708 -21.63 -3.24 6.86
CA ALA A 708 -21.73 -2.01 7.66
C ALA A 708 -22.76 -1.04 7.06
N HIS A 709 -22.77 -0.85 5.74
CA HIS A 709 -23.82 -0.09 5.06
C HIS A 709 -25.21 -0.71 5.25
N HIS A 710 -25.33 -2.04 5.11
CA HIS A 710 -26.59 -2.75 5.29
C HIS A 710 -27.16 -2.57 6.72
N ARG A 711 -26.31 -2.67 7.75
CA ARG A 711 -26.70 -2.40 9.15
C ARG A 711 -27.16 -0.95 9.35
N ARG A 712 -26.40 0.03 8.83
CA ARG A 712 -26.78 1.45 8.92
C ARG A 712 -28.11 1.76 8.25
N ALA A 713 -28.35 1.18 7.08
CA ALA A 713 -29.61 1.32 6.36
C ALA A 713 -30.81 0.77 7.14
N ALA A 714 -30.58 -0.17 8.06
CA ALA A 714 -31.57 -0.72 8.99
C ALA A 714 -31.65 0.05 10.33
N GLY A 715 -30.90 1.14 10.51
CA GLY A 715 -30.86 1.92 11.75
C GLY A 715 -30.04 1.30 12.87
N LEU A 716 -29.20 0.30 12.57
CA LEU A 716 -28.33 -0.36 13.53
C LEU A 716 -26.93 0.26 13.49
N PRO A 717 -26.20 0.32 14.62
CA PRO A 717 -24.83 0.79 14.64
C PRO A 717 -23.94 -0.13 13.78
N ALA A 718 -23.04 0.50 13.05
CA ALA A 718 -21.97 -0.17 12.33
C ALA A 718 -20.87 0.80 11.88
N ALA A 719 -19.62 0.36 11.95
CA ALA A 719 -18.47 0.99 11.31
C ALA A 719 -17.57 -0.10 10.72
N SER A 720 -17.21 -0.01 9.44
CA SER A 720 -16.17 -0.83 8.82
C SER A 720 -14.91 0.01 8.66
N LEU A 721 -13.80 -0.48 9.23
CA LEU A 721 -12.50 0.19 9.18
C LEU A 721 -11.59 -0.59 8.25
N ALA A 722 -11.45 -0.10 7.02
CA ALA A 722 -10.56 -0.68 6.01
C ALA A 722 -9.11 -0.24 6.26
N TRP A 723 -8.46 -0.91 7.20
CA TRP A 723 -7.11 -0.55 7.67
C TRP A 723 -6.05 -0.67 6.57
N GLY A 724 -5.17 0.33 6.52
CA GLY A 724 -3.86 0.24 5.90
C GLY A 724 -2.88 -0.60 6.73
N LEU A 725 -1.60 -0.54 6.39
CA LEU A 725 -0.56 -1.31 7.07
C LEU A 725 -0.33 -0.80 8.50
N TRP A 726 -0.22 -1.71 9.47
CA TRP A 726 0.21 -1.41 10.85
C TRP A 726 1.69 -1.81 11.02
N ALA A 727 2.45 -1.02 11.77
CA ALA A 727 3.88 -1.23 12.00
C ALA A 727 4.16 -2.43 12.91
N GLU A 728 3.25 -2.73 13.84
CA GLU A 728 3.39 -3.85 14.76
C GLU A 728 3.17 -5.17 14.02
N ARG A 729 4.20 -6.02 14.00
CA ARG A 729 4.15 -7.30 13.27
C ARG A 729 3.17 -8.25 13.97
N SER A 730 2.06 -8.54 13.29
CA SER A 730 1.08 -9.54 13.70
C SER A 730 1.42 -10.91 13.10
N ALA A 731 0.82 -12.00 13.60
CA ALA A 731 0.88 -13.30 12.91
C ALA A 731 0.36 -13.24 11.46
N MET A 732 -0.47 -12.23 11.15
CA MET A 732 -1.02 -11.94 9.82
C MET A 732 0.00 -11.21 8.91
N THR A 733 0.88 -10.38 9.46
CA THR A 733 1.96 -9.69 8.70
C THR A 733 3.34 -10.33 8.90
N GLY A 734 3.44 -11.38 9.72
CA GLY A 734 4.69 -12.04 10.08
C GLY A 734 5.33 -12.87 8.97
N HIS A 735 4.58 -13.16 7.89
CA HIS A 735 5.09 -13.82 6.69
C HIS A 735 5.70 -12.83 5.68
N MET A 736 5.56 -11.51 5.92
CA MET A 736 6.13 -10.48 5.06
C MET A 736 7.58 -10.22 5.47
N ASP A 737 8.50 -10.31 4.50
CA ASP A 737 9.89 -9.96 4.74
C ASP A 737 10.11 -8.43 4.67
N ASP A 738 11.32 -7.97 5.00
CA ASP A 738 11.65 -6.54 4.97
C ASP A 738 11.53 -5.92 3.55
N GLY A 739 11.61 -6.75 2.51
CA GLY A 739 11.44 -6.36 1.11
C GLY A 739 9.97 -6.09 0.75
N ASP A 740 9.03 -6.87 1.29
CA ASP A 740 7.58 -6.65 1.14
C ASP A 740 7.13 -5.31 1.76
N VAL A 741 7.67 -4.99 2.93
CA VAL A 741 7.40 -3.71 3.63
C VAL A 741 8.02 -2.53 2.88
N GLN A 742 9.26 -2.66 2.39
CA GLN A 742 9.89 -1.62 1.55
C GLN A 742 9.18 -1.42 0.21
N ARG A 743 8.58 -2.47 -0.36
CA ARG A 743 7.79 -2.38 -1.59
C ARG A 743 6.49 -1.59 -1.39
N LEU A 744 5.78 -1.83 -0.29
CA LEU A 744 4.56 -1.08 0.07
C LEU A 744 4.85 0.39 0.42
N ASN A 745 5.93 0.63 1.15
CA ASN A 745 6.40 2.00 1.41
C ASN A 745 6.72 2.74 0.10
N ARG A 746 7.38 2.07 -0.87
CA ARG A 746 7.66 2.65 -2.19
C ARG A 746 6.41 2.86 -3.04
N SER A 747 5.34 2.07 -2.84
CA SER A 747 4.02 2.31 -3.45
C SER A 747 3.22 3.44 -2.79
N GLY A 748 3.85 4.22 -1.91
CA GLY A 748 3.23 5.38 -1.26
C GLY A 748 2.30 5.04 -0.10
N VAL A 749 2.35 3.81 0.45
CA VAL A 749 1.58 3.40 1.63
C VAL A 749 2.54 3.17 2.78
N ALA A 750 2.46 4.01 3.82
CA ALA A 750 3.31 3.88 5.01
C ALA A 750 2.59 3.13 6.13
N ALA A 751 3.36 2.48 7.01
CA ALA A 751 2.82 1.81 8.18
C ALA A 751 2.35 2.81 9.25
N LEU A 752 1.20 2.52 9.88
CA LEU A 752 0.66 3.20 11.05
C LEU A 752 1.29 2.63 12.32
N THR A 753 1.75 3.50 13.22
CA THR A 753 2.10 3.08 14.58
C THR A 753 0.85 2.68 15.37
N SER A 754 1.02 1.92 16.45
CA SER A 754 -0.11 1.46 17.27
C SER A 754 -0.90 2.62 17.88
N ASP A 755 -0.22 3.70 18.29
CA ASP A 755 -0.86 4.90 18.83
C ASP A 755 -1.66 5.67 17.77
N GLU A 756 -1.09 5.85 16.56
CA GLU A 756 -1.81 6.45 15.43
C GLU A 756 -3.04 5.63 15.03
N GLY A 757 -2.89 4.29 14.98
CA GLY A 757 -3.98 3.38 14.65
C GLY A 757 -5.12 3.44 15.66
N LEU A 758 -4.81 3.45 16.96
CA LEU A 758 -5.82 3.57 18.02
C LEU A 758 -6.50 4.94 18.04
N ALA A 759 -5.77 6.03 17.80
CA ALA A 759 -6.36 7.36 17.67
C ALA A 759 -7.32 7.45 16.46
N LEU A 760 -6.98 6.81 15.34
CA LEU A 760 -7.87 6.70 14.18
C LEU A 760 -9.09 5.80 14.45
N PHE A 761 -8.94 4.76 15.26
CA PHE A 761 -10.04 3.90 15.71
C PHE A 761 -11.06 4.73 16.50
N ASP A 762 -10.61 5.47 17.52
CA ASP A 762 -11.49 6.32 18.33
C ASP A 762 -12.23 7.32 17.46
N ARG A 763 -11.50 7.99 16.57
CA ARG A 763 -12.10 9.00 15.69
C ARG A 763 -13.15 8.42 14.76
N ALA A 764 -12.88 7.23 14.21
CA ALA A 764 -13.82 6.55 13.34
C ALA A 764 -15.08 6.11 14.09
N VAL A 765 -14.93 5.62 15.32
CA VAL A 765 -16.05 5.22 16.19
C VAL A 765 -16.91 6.43 16.56
N GLU A 766 -16.31 7.55 16.97
CA GLU A 766 -17.00 8.81 17.26
C GLU A 766 -17.80 9.35 16.07
N LEU A 767 -17.18 9.37 14.89
CA LEU A 767 -17.83 9.82 13.67
C LEU A 767 -19.02 8.94 13.30
N SER A 768 -18.91 7.65 13.58
CA SER A 768 -19.97 6.68 13.32
C SER A 768 -21.14 6.84 14.32
N SER A 769 -20.89 7.18 15.58
CA SER A 769 -21.94 7.35 16.60
C SER A 769 -22.64 8.70 16.50
N ALA A 770 -21.91 9.79 16.22
CA ALA A 770 -22.49 11.12 16.06
C ALA A 770 -23.52 11.19 14.92
N ALA A 771 -23.29 10.44 13.84
CA ALA A 771 -24.17 10.38 12.68
C ALA A 771 -25.57 9.79 12.95
N GLU A 772 -25.74 9.01 14.03
CA GLU A 772 -27.04 8.49 14.45
C GLU A 772 -27.90 9.56 15.12
N ALA A 773 -27.25 10.46 15.86
CA ALA A 773 -27.93 11.46 16.69
C ALA A 773 -28.45 12.66 15.87
N ASP A 774 -27.74 13.04 14.80
CA ASP A 774 -28.05 14.24 14.01
C ASP A 774 -28.59 13.95 12.60
N GLY A 775 -28.66 12.68 12.19
CA GLY A 775 -29.11 12.26 10.86
C GLY A 775 -28.18 12.71 9.72
N SER A 776 -26.96 13.16 10.03
CA SER A 776 -26.04 13.80 9.07
C SER A 776 -25.26 12.84 8.17
N GLY A 777 -25.49 11.53 8.28
CA GLY A 777 -25.10 10.54 7.27
C GLY A 777 -23.60 10.46 7.00
N VAL A 778 -22.80 10.20 8.05
CA VAL A 778 -21.39 9.81 7.88
C VAL A 778 -21.32 8.41 7.26
N ASP A 779 -20.37 8.22 6.36
CA ASP A 779 -20.12 6.95 5.68
C ASP A 779 -19.70 5.87 6.70
N PRO A 780 -20.40 4.72 6.79
CA PRO A 780 -19.98 3.63 7.68
C PRO A 780 -18.68 2.96 7.25
N LEU A 781 -18.23 3.15 6.00
CA LEU A 781 -16.93 2.68 5.54
C LEU A 781 -15.89 3.81 5.64
N LEU A 782 -14.92 3.62 6.53
CA LEU A 782 -13.75 4.49 6.65
C LEU A 782 -12.49 3.70 6.31
N VAL A 783 -11.49 4.40 5.76
CA VAL A 783 -10.21 3.82 5.32
C VAL A 783 -9.08 4.52 6.09
N PRO A 784 -8.70 4.03 7.28
CA PRO A 784 -7.59 4.58 8.04
C PRO A 784 -6.26 4.06 7.45
N MET A 785 -5.46 4.95 6.89
CA MET A 785 -4.23 4.59 6.17
C MET A 785 -3.32 5.80 6.07
N ARG A 786 -2.00 5.59 6.09
CA ARG A 786 -1.02 6.65 5.83
C ARG A 786 -0.57 6.60 4.36
N LEU A 787 -0.82 7.69 3.63
CA LEU A 787 -0.43 7.83 2.23
C LEU A 787 0.66 8.89 2.05
N ASP A 788 1.77 8.50 1.41
CA ASP A 788 2.75 9.45 0.89
C ASP A 788 2.31 9.93 -0.49
N VAL A 789 1.60 11.06 -0.50
CA VAL A 789 1.06 11.66 -1.73
C VAL A 789 2.17 12.11 -2.70
N ALA A 790 3.36 12.45 -2.20
CA ALA A 790 4.49 12.84 -3.03
C ALA A 790 5.06 11.64 -3.78
N ALA A 791 5.26 10.51 -3.08
CA ALA A 791 5.64 9.25 -3.69
C ALA A 791 4.59 8.78 -4.72
N LEU A 792 3.30 8.87 -4.39
CA LEU A 792 2.21 8.53 -5.30
C LEU A 792 2.19 9.40 -6.57
N ARG A 793 2.50 10.71 -6.47
CA ARG A 793 2.61 11.59 -7.64
C ARG A 793 3.79 11.22 -8.53
N ALA A 794 4.94 10.92 -7.93
CA ALA A 794 6.13 10.49 -8.68
C ALA A 794 5.86 9.18 -9.44
N GLN A 795 5.18 8.23 -8.82
CA GLN A 795 4.77 6.98 -9.48
C GLN A 795 3.74 7.19 -10.57
N ALA A 796 2.73 8.04 -10.32
CA ALA A 796 1.67 8.36 -11.27
C ALA A 796 2.21 8.94 -12.59
N ALA A 797 3.38 9.59 -12.57
CA ALA A 797 4.04 10.08 -13.77
C ALA A 797 4.64 8.96 -14.66
N SER A 798 4.84 7.76 -14.11
CA SER A 798 5.52 6.63 -14.79
C SER A 798 4.60 5.47 -15.18
N VAL A 799 3.56 5.18 -14.37
CA VAL A 799 2.63 4.04 -14.58
C VAL A 799 1.16 4.49 -14.71
N GLY A 800 0.91 5.81 -14.66
CA GLY A 800 -0.43 6.39 -14.60
C GLY A 800 -1.02 6.42 -13.17
N THR A 801 -2.08 7.20 -12.97
CA THR A 801 -2.77 7.30 -11.67
C THR A 801 -3.87 6.24 -11.55
N PRO A 802 -3.83 5.34 -10.54
CA PRO A 802 -4.92 4.42 -10.26
C PRO A 802 -6.27 5.17 -10.14
N ALA A 803 -7.35 4.60 -10.70
CA ALA A 803 -8.63 5.29 -10.82
C ALA A 803 -9.16 5.83 -9.48
N LEU A 804 -9.03 5.05 -8.40
CA LEU A 804 -9.41 5.44 -7.04
C LEU A 804 -8.64 6.68 -6.53
N LEU A 805 -7.37 6.85 -6.92
CA LEU A 805 -6.51 7.93 -6.44
C LEU A 805 -6.61 9.23 -7.27
N ARG A 806 -7.32 9.22 -8.41
CA ARG A 806 -7.49 10.41 -9.27
C ARG A 806 -8.10 11.62 -8.54
N GLY A 807 -8.83 11.39 -7.45
CA GLY A 807 -9.37 12.45 -6.58
C GLY A 807 -8.33 13.11 -5.65
N LEU A 808 -7.29 12.37 -5.26
CA LEU A 808 -6.23 12.82 -4.33
C LEU A 808 -4.96 13.28 -5.06
N VAL A 809 -4.64 12.61 -6.17
CA VAL A 809 -3.41 12.82 -6.95
C VAL A 809 -3.80 13.49 -8.28
N ARG A 810 -3.74 14.82 -8.31
CA ARG A 810 -3.91 15.58 -9.55
C ARG A 810 -2.58 15.67 -10.28
N VAL A 811 -2.40 14.89 -11.34
CA VAL A 811 -1.32 15.12 -12.31
C VAL A 811 -1.80 16.23 -13.24
N ALA A 812 -1.05 17.34 -13.33
CA ALA A 812 -1.39 18.42 -14.24
C ALA A 812 -1.46 17.85 -15.67
N PRO A 813 -2.58 18.02 -16.40
CA PRO A 813 -2.61 17.65 -17.81
C PRO A 813 -1.58 18.52 -18.52
N ARG A 814 -0.57 17.92 -19.16
CA ARG A 814 0.28 18.63 -20.12
C ARG A 814 -0.63 19.07 -21.27
N ARG A 815 -1.10 20.33 -21.21
CA ARG A 815 -1.66 21.01 -22.37
C ARG A 815 -0.48 21.40 -23.25
N THR A 816 -0.23 20.60 -24.29
CA THR A 816 0.54 21.07 -25.44
C THR A 816 -0.25 22.19 -26.11
N ALA A 817 0.38 23.34 -26.28
CA ALA A 817 -0.24 24.48 -26.94
C ALA A 817 -0.46 24.17 -28.42
N ASP A 818 -1.73 24.23 -28.85
CA ASP A 818 -2.12 24.31 -30.25
C ASP A 818 -1.33 25.44 -30.93
N SER A 819 -0.40 25.07 -31.82
CA SER A 819 0.20 25.99 -32.77
C SER A 819 -0.41 25.72 -34.15
N ALA A 820 -1.36 26.57 -34.52
CA ALA A 820 -1.99 26.57 -35.82
C ALA A 820 -0.96 26.86 -36.93
N SER A 821 -0.63 25.85 -37.75
CA SER A 821 -0.54 25.98 -39.21
C SER A 821 -0.41 24.59 -39.86
N GLY A 822 -1.31 24.30 -40.78
CA GLY A 822 -1.53 22.96 -41.31
C GLY A 822 -0.41 22.43 -42.20
N ARG A 823 -0.06 21.16 -41.96
CA ARG A 823 0.15 20.10 -42.96
C ARG A 823 0.16 18.73 -42.27
N SER A 824 -0.66 17.83 -42.81
CA SER A 824 -0.71 16.36 -42.68
C SER A 824 0.08 15.65 -41.56
N THR A 825 -0.68 14.87 -40.76
CA THR A 825 -0.31 13.64 -40.02
C THR A 825 1.03 13.66 -39.28
N ASP A 826 0.99 13.90 -37.97
CA ASP A 826 1.73 13.11 -36.97
C ASP A 826 1.20 13.43 -35.56
N GLU A 827 0.69 12.39 -34.89
CA GLU A 827 0.21 12.42 -33.50
C GLU A 827 1.42 12.47 -32.55
N ALA A 828 1.66 13.62 -31.90
CA ALA A 828 2.68 13.75 -30.87
C ALA A 828 2.11 13.46 -29.46
N GLY A 829 1.80 12.20 -29.19
CA GLY A 829 2.12 11.57 -27.90
C GLY A 829 3.56 11.04 -27.96
N GLN A 830 4.19 10.66 -26.85
CA GLN A 830 5.54 10.06 -26.89
C GLN A 830 5.67 9.07 -28.05
N VAL A 831 6.71 9.23 -28.89
CA VAL A 831 6.97 8.31 -30.01
C VAL A 831 6.88 6.87 -29.48
N PRO A 832 5.90 6.05 -29.93
CA PRO A 832 5.70 4.69 -29.45
C PRO A 832 7.01 3.93 -29.46
N LEU A 833 7.26 3.09 -28.44
CA LEU A 833 8.54 2.38 -28.28
C LEU A 833 8.95 1.67 -29.58
N GLY A 834 7.99 1.12 -30.33
CA GLY A 834 8.22 0.52 -31.65
C GLY A 834 8.76 1.48 -32.71
N GLN A 835 8.29 2.72 -32.77
CA GLN A 835 8.82 3.75 -33.69
C GLN A 835 10.21 4.25 -33.26
N ARG A 836 10.48 4.31 -31.95
CA ARG A 836 11.83 4.63 -31.43
C ARG A 836 12.85 3.53 -31.75
N LEU A 837 12.42 2.27 -31.65
CA LEU A 837 13.26 1.11 -31.92
C LEU A 837 13.45 0.86 -33.42
N ALA A 838 12.44 1.15 -34.26
CA ALA A 838 12.49 0.91 -35.71
C ALA A 838 13.63 1.63 -36.45
N GLY A 839 14.15 2.73 -35.90
CA GLY A 839 15.30 3.45 -36.45
C GLY A 839 16.68 2.96 -35.98
N GLN A 840 16.74 2.00 -35.05
CA GLN A 840 17.98 1.49 -34.45
C GLN A 840 18.42 0.15 -35.06
N PRO A 841 19.73 -0.17 -35.09
CA PRO A 841 20.22 -1.51 -35.38
C PRO A 841 19.65 -2.57 -34.43
N ALA A 842 19.46 -3.81 -34.89
CA ALA A 842 18.85 -4.89 -34.09
C ALA A 842 19.55 -5.16 -32.73
N GLU A 843 20.87 -5.02 -32.69
CA GLU A 843 21.67 -5.18 -31.47
C GLU A 843 21.39 -4.05 -30.45
N GLU A 844 21.19 -2.83 -30.95
CA GLU A 844 20.87 -1.66 -30.13
C GLU A 844 19.41 -1.68 -29.65
N GLN A 845 18.49 -2.23 -30.46
CA GLN A 845 17.13 -2.52 -30.05
C GLN A 845 17.09 -3.53 -28.91
N LEU A 846 17.85 -4.63 -29.02
CA LEU A 846 17.93 -5.66 -27.98
C LEU A 846 18.49 -5.10 -26.68
N ARG A 847 19.59 -4.35 -26.75
CA ARG A 847 20.20 -3.69 -25.59
C ARG A 847 19.21 -2.78 -24.86
N THR A 848 18.50 -1.95 -25.61
CA THR A 848 17.48 -1.05 -25.06
C THR A 848 16.34 -1.81 -24.37
N LEU A 849 15.86 -2.90 -24.97
CA LEU A 849 14.80 -3.74 -24.39
C LEU A 849 15.29 -4.55 -23.18
N THR A 850 16.53 -5.04 -23.20
CA THR A 850 17.13 -5.75 -22.07
C THR A 850 17.29 -4.82 -20.87
N GLU A 851 17.76 -3.59 -21.09
CA GLU A 851 17.88 -2.59 -20.02
C GLU A 851 16.50 -2.16 -19.49
N LEU A 852 15.49 -2.06 -20.35
CA LEU A 852 14.10 -1.84 -19.95
C LEU A 852 13.59 -2.95 -19.03
N VAL A 853 13.78 -4.23 -19.41
CA VAL A 853 13.37 -5.38 -18.60
C VAL A 853 14.10 -5.39 -17.27
N ARG A 854 15.43 -5.20 -17.27
CA ARG A 854 16.25 -5.15 -16.04
C ARG A 854 15.83 -4.03 -15.09
N THR A 855 15.54 -2.84 -15.63
CA THR A 855 15.08 -1.69 -14.86
C THR A 855 13.77 -1.98 -14.15
N HIS A 856 12.80 -2.55 -14.86
CA HIS A 856 11.51 -2.91 -14.25
C HIS A 856 11.64 -4.06 -13.26
N THR A 857 12.48 -5.06 -13.52
CA THR A 857 12.79 -6.13 -12.58
C THR A 857 13.45 -5.62 -11.30
N ALA A 858 14.49 -4.78 -11.42
CA ALA A 858 15.18 -4.18 -10.28
C ALA A 858 14.25 -3.34 -9.41
N THR A 859 13.37 -2.55 -10.05
CA THR A 859 12.37 -1.73 -9.37
C THR A 859 11.42 -2.60 -8.52
N VAL A 860 10.91 -3.70 -9.10
CA VAL A 860 9.98 -4.61 -8.42
C VAL A 860 10.66 -5.35 -7.27
N LEU A 861 11.92 -5.78 -7.46
CA LEU A 861 12.70 -6.46 -6.42
C LEU A 861 13.23 -5.54 -5.32
N GLY A 862 13.20 -4.23 -5.52
CA GLY A 862 13.66 -3.27 -4.52
C GLY A 862 15.12 -2.92 -4.54
N HIS A 863 15.74 -3.04 -5.71
CA HIS A 863 17.09 -2.57 -5.92
C HIS A 863 17.10 -1.10 -6.39
N ASP A 864 18.01 -0.31 -5.82
CA ASP A 864 18.24 1.09 -6.22
C ASP A 864 18.97 1.21 -7.56
N SER A 865 19.53 0.11 -8.08
CA SER A 865 20.19 0.02 -9.39
C SER A 865 19.85 -1.29 -10.11
N VAL A 866 20.17 -1.35 -11.40
CA VAL A 866 20.02 -2.55 -12.25
C VAL A 866 21.16 -3.56 -12.13
N ASP A 867 22.23 -3.20 -11.42
CA ASP A 867 23.45 -4.02 -11.30
C ASP A 867 23.20 -5.41 -10.69
N PRO A 868 22.30 -5.59 -9.69
CA PRO A 868 21.99 -6.92 -9.15
C PRO A 868 21.19 -7.82 -10.11
N VAL A 869 20.61 -7.27 -11.17
CA VAL A 869 19.76 -7.99 -12.13
C VAL A 869 20.58 -8.30 -13.38
N GLU A 870 21.25 -9.45 -13.39
CA GLU A 870 22.05 -9.88 -14.53
C GLU A 870 21.20 -10.40 -15.71
N GLU A 871 21.66 -10.15 -16.94
CA GLU A 871 20.92 -10.42 -18.19
C GLU A 871 20.61 -11.90 -18.45
N GLY A 872 21.52 -12.77 -18.01
CA GLY A 872 21.45 -14.22 -18.22
C GLY A 872 20.90 -15.01 -17.03
N HIS A 873 20.64 -14.36 -15.89
CA HIS A 873 20.11 -15.03 -14.71
C HIS A 873 18.61 -15.27 -14.84
N ALA A 874 18.15 -16.42 -14.35
CA ALA A 874 16.73 -16.72 -14.40
C ALA A 874 15.97 -15.80 -13.44
N PHE A 875 14.80 -15.30 -13.83
CA PHE A 875 13.96 -14.44 -13.01
C PHE A 875 13.68 -15.04 -11.62
N LEU A 876 13.50 -16.37 -11.54
CA LEU A 876 13.26 -17.08 -10.28
C LEU A 876 14.50 -17.12 -9.37
N GLU A 877 15.71 -17.10 -9.94
CA GLU A 877 16.97 -17.04 -9.18
C GLU A 877 17.19 -15.64 -8.61
N LEU A 878 16.62 -14.62 -9.26
CA LEU A 878 16.60 -13.23 -8.80
C LEU A 878 15.52 -12.97 -7.72
N GLY A 879 14.80 -14.00 -7.26
CA GLY A 879 13.77 -13.88 -6.22
C GLY A 879 12.39 -13.45 -6.73
N ILE A 880 12.13 -13.53 -8.04
CA ILE A 880 10.79 -13.25 -8.58
C ILE A 880 9.85 -14.40 -8.21
N THR A 881 8.75 -14.04 -7.54
CA THR A 881 7.58 -14.89 -7.28
C THR A 881 6.50 -14.70 -8.34
N SER A 882 5.46 -15.52 -8.33
CA SER A 882 4.28 -15.37 -9.20
C SER A 882 3.64 -13.98 -9.09
N LEU A 883 3.65 -13.36 -7.91
CA LEU A 883 3.08 -12.03 -7.70
C LEU A 883 3.95 -10.92 -8.32
N THR A 884 5.27 -10.98 -8.09
CA THR A 884 6.21 -10.01 -8.67
C THR A 884 6.31 -10.17 -10.20
N ALA A 885 6.09 -11.37 -10.73
CA ALA A 885 6.03 -11.60 -12.18
C ALA A 885 4.84 -10.88 -12.83
N VAL A 886 3.67 -10.90 -12.17
CA VAL A 886 2.49 -10.15 -12.61
C VAL A 886 2.76 -8.64 -12.59
N GLU A 887 3.45 -8.13 -11.57
CA GLU A 887 3.81 -6.71 -11.49
C GLU A 887 4.77 -6.29 -12.62
N ILE A 888 5.81 -7.10 -12.88
CA ILE A 888 6.76 -6.86 -13.98
C ILE A 888 6.02 -6.86 -15.32
N ARG A 889 5.17 -7.87 -15.55
CA ARG A 889 4.35 -7.95 -16.77
C ARG A 889 3.44 -6.72 -16.93
N ASN A 890 2.77 -6.28 -15.87
CA ASN A 890 1.87 -5.11 -15.92
C ASN A 890 2.63 -3.82 -16.23
N ARG A 891 3.83 -3.63 -15.66
CA ARG A 891 4.72 -2.51 -15.99
C ARG A 891 5.17 -2.58 -17.45
N LEU A 892 5.53 -3.75 -17.94
CA LEU A 892 5.93 -3.94 -19.34
C LEU A 892 4.77 -3.68 -20.31
N ASN A 893 3.55 -4.16 -20.02
CA ASN A 893 2.35 -3.84 -20.81
C ASN A 893 2.16 -2.32 -20.91
N HIS A 894 2.28 -1.59 -19.79
CA HIS A 894 2.13 -0.14 -19.78
C HIS A 894 3.13 0.60 -20.67
N VAL A 895 4.41 0.22 -20.58
CA VAL A 895 5.48 0.93 -21.30
C VAL A 895 5.58 0.51 -22.76
N THR A 896 5.18 -0.72 -23.08
CA THR A 896 5.22 -1.25 -24.46
C THR A 896 3.91 -1.07 -25.23
N GLY A 897 2.79 -0.89 -24.53
CA GLY A 897 1.45 -0.89 -25.13
C GLY A 897 0.97 -2.27 -25.59
N LEU A 898 1.67 -3.34 -25.22
CA LEU A 898 1.35 -4.71 -25.60
C LEU A 898 0.41 -5.38 -24.58
N THR A 899 -0.29 -6.42 -25.04
CA THR A 899 -1.03 -7.36 -24.18
C THR A 899 -0.19 -8.62 -23.99
N LEU A 900 0.69 -8.63 -22.99
CA LEU A 900 1.60 -9.76 -22.74
C LEU A 900 0.91 -10.89 -21.94
N PRO A 901 1.19 -12.18 -22.24
CA PRO A 901 0.61 -13.33 -21.52
C PRO A 901 1.00 -13.39 -20.03
N ALA A 902 0.17 -14.02 -19.20
CA ALA A 902 0.47 -14.25 -17.78
C ALA A 902 1.67 -15.19 -17.54
N THR A 903 1.95 -16.09 -18.50
CA THR A 903 3.07 -17.03 -18.47
C THR A 903 4.39 -16.43 -18.95
N LEU A 904 4.40 -15.17 -19.39
CA LEU A 904 5.52 -14.55 -20.11
C LEU A 904 6.89 -14.74 -19.45
N LEU A 905 7.00 -14.52 -18.14
CA LEU A 905 8.28 -14.65 -17.41
C LEU A 905 8.67 -16.12 -17.15
N PHE A 906 7.73 -17.05 -17.34
CA PHE A 906 7.99 -18.50 -17.30
C PHE A 906 8.38 -19.04 -18.68
N ASP A 907 7.81 -18.49 -19.75
CA ASP A 907 8.13 -18.82 -21.13
C ASP A 907 9.48 -18.22 -21.56
N HIS A 908 9.81 -17.05 -21.00
CA HIS A 908 11.06 -16.32 -21.22
C HIS A 908 11.76 -16.07 -19.88
N THR A 909 12.55 -17.06 -19.46
CA THR A 909 13.02 -17.19 -18.09
C THR A 909 14.12 -16.19 -17.68
N THR A 910 14.73 -15.46 -18.61
CA THR A 910 15.79 -14.48 -18.33
C THR A 910 15.46 -13.09 -18.89
N PRO A 911 16.03 -11.99 -18.34
CA PRO A 911 15.86 -10.65 -18.91
C PRO A 911 16.18 -10.56 -20.40
N ALA A 912 17.26 -11.21 -20.86
CA ALA A 912 17.65 -11.22 -22.26
C ALA A 912 16.66 -12.00 -23.15
N ALA A 913 16.16 -13.15 -22.67
CA ALA A 913 15.17 -13.93 -23.41
C ALA A 913 13.84 -13.16 -23.56
N LEU A 914 13.43 -12.46 -22.50
CA LEU A 914 12.23 -11.64 -22.52
C LEU A 914 12.38 -10.43 -23.45
N ALA A 915 13.54 -9.76 -23.44
CA ALA A 915 13.84 -8.67 -24.37
C ALA A 915 13.79 -9.12 -25.84
N GLY A 916 14.31 -10.32 -26.13
CA GLY A 916 14.21 -10.94 -27.46
C GLY A 916 12.77 -11.16 -27.91
N TYR A 917 11.89 -11.62 -27.01
CA TYR A 917 10.46 -11.75 -27.29
C TYR A 917 9.78 -10.39 -27.49
N LEU A 918 10.04 -9.41 -26.63
CA LEU A 918 9.45 -8.07 -26.78
C LEU A 918 9.84 -7.43 -28.12
N ARG A 919 11.06 -7.66 -28.62
CA ARG A 919 11.48 -7.16 -29.93
C ARG A 919 10.59 -7.68 -31.07
N THR A 920 10.21 -8.96 -31.04
CA THR A 920 9.36 -9.55 -32.11
C THR A 920 7.93 -9.02 -32.08
N GLN A 921 7.46 -8.59 -30.90
CA GLN A 921 6.13 -8.00 -30.73
C GLN A 921 6.09 -6.50 -31.06
N VAL A 922 7.15 -5.76 -30.73
CA VAL A 922 7.19 -4.29 -30.82
C VAL A 922 7.70 -3.79 -32.18
N VAL A 923 8.55 -4.56 -32.88
CA VAL A 923 9.16 -4.15 -34.16
C VAL A 923 8.55 -4.96 -35.32
N PRO A 924 7.72 -4.32 -36.19
CA PRO A 924 7.09 -5.01 -37.31
C PRO A 924 8.13 -5.59 -38.29
N GLY A 925 8.05 -6.88 -38.58
CA GLY A 925 8.94 -7.56 -39.55
C GLY A 925 10.26 -8.09 -38.98
N ALA A 926 10.48 -8.01 -37.67
CA ALA A 926 11.61 -8.68 -37.02
C ALA A 926 11.45 -10.21 -37.08
N ALA A 927 12.28 -10.89 -37.88
CA ALA A 927 12.37 -12.35 -37.83
C ALA A 927 12.93 -12.82 -36.48
N PRO A 928 12.49 -13.96 -35.92
CA PRO A 928 13.16 -14.56 -34.78
C PRO A 928 14.60 -14.90 -35.20
N GLU A 929 15.59 -14.25 -34.59
CA GLU A 929 16.98 -14.62 -34.83
C GLU A 929 17.29 -15.94 -34.11
N PRO A 930 18.03 -16.86 -34.76
CA PRO A 930 18.51 -18.06 -34.11
C PRO A 930 19.47 -17.67 -32.98
N GLN A 931 19.30 -18.29 -31.81
CA GLN A 931 20.30 -18.21 -30.74
C GLN A 931 21.69 -18.63 -31.28
N PRO A 932 22.79 -18.07 -30.76
CA PRO A 932 24.14 -18.48 -31.15
C PRO A 932 24.37 -19.96 -30.74
N SER A 933 24.10 -20.85 -31.68
CA SER A 933 24.54 -22.25 -31.64
C SER A 933 25.99 -22.28 -32.12
N ALA A 934 26.88 -22.81 -31.28
CA ALA A 934 28.24 -23.14 -31.68
C ALA A 934 28.20 -24.18 -32.80
N ALA A 935 28.70 -23.79 -33.97
CA ALA A 935 28.59 -24.53 -35.23
C ALA A 935 29.37 -25.85 -35.25
N ALA A 936 28.77 -26.88 -35.89
CA ALA A 936 29.49 -27.91 -36.64
C ALA A 936 28.66 -28.44 -37.83
N THR A 937 28.95 -27.87 -39.01
CA THR A 937 29.04 -28.47 -40.36
C THR A 937 28.23 -29.73 -40.75
N GLY A 938 27.31 -29.54 -41.72
CA GLY A 938 27.33 -30.22 -43.03
C GLY A 938 26.50 -31.49 -43.25
N GLY A 939 25.42 -31.39 -44.05
CA GLY A 939 24.79 -32.54 -44.73
C GLY A 939 23.32 -32.31 -45.13
N ALA A 940 23.06 -32.17 -46.42
CA ALA A 940 21.75 -31.82 -47.00
C ALA A 940 20.68 -32.92 -46.93
N GLY A 941 19.41 -32.53 -46.83
CA GLY A 941 18.25 -33.39 -47.07
C GLY A 941 16.91 -32.70 -46.77
N GLN A 942 16.16 -32.35 -47.82
CA GLN A 942 14.81 -31.78 -47.79
C GLN A 942 13.77 -32.64 -47.05
N GLN A 943 12.89 -32.02 -46.28
CA GLN A 943 11.43 -32.05 -46.52
C GLN A 943 10.67 -31.12 -45.56
N ALA A 944 9.79 -30.31 -46.15
CA ALA A 944 8.79 -29.52 -45.45
C ALA A 944 7.66 -30.43 -44.93
N ALA A 945 7.14 -30.14 -43.74
CA ALA A 945 5.86 -30.66 -43.23
C ALA A 945 5.18 -29.60 -42.33
N PRO A 946 3.84 -29.64 -42.19
CA PRO A 946 2.98 -28.48 -41.93
C PRO A 946 2.63 -28.26 -40.45
N ALA A 947 1.91 -27.17 -40.19
CA ALA A 947 1.41 -26.76 -38.88
C ALA A 947 0.21 -27.58 -38.35
N ALA A 948 0.07 -27.54 -37.01
CA ALA A 948 -1.07 -27.87 -36.13
C ALA A 948 -1.14 -29.29 -35.50
N GLY A 949 -1.06 -29.32 -34.15
CA GLY A 949 -1.62 -30.35 -33.26
C GLY A 949 -0.71 -31.51 -32.82
N GLY A 950 -0.31 -31.54 -31.54
CA GLY A 950 0.21 -32.76 -30.91
C GLY A 950 1.17 -32.49 -29.74
N GLY A 951 0.67 -32.60 -28.49
CA GLY A 951 1.56 -33.05 -27.41
C GLY A 951 2.14 -34.40 -27.82
N SER A 952 3.42 -34.64 -27.55
CA SER A 952 4.07 -35.84 -28.06
C SER A 952 3.44 -37.10 -27.47
N THR A 953 3.46 -38.19 -28.26
CA THR A 953 2.75 -39.44 -27.93
C THR A 953 3.25 -40.10 -26.64
N ILE A 954 4.52 -39.90 -26.25
CA ILE A 954 5.10 -40.51 -25.03
C ILE A 954 4.59 -39.81 -23.77
N GLU A 955 4.53 -38.47 -23.77
CA GLU A 955 3.98 -37.70 -22.66
C GLU A 955 2.50 -38.05 -22.44
N SER A 956 1.71 -38.07 -23.52
CA SER A 956 0.28 -38.42 -23.43
C SER A 956 0.05 -39.84 -22.92
N LEU A 957 0.87 -40.81 -23.39
CA LEU A 957 0.76 -42.20 -22.94
C LEU A 957 1.17 -42.37 -21.47
N TYR A 958 2.18 -41.63 -21.01
CA TYR A 958 2.59 -41.66 -19.61
C TYR A 958 1.53 -41.02 -18.69
N ARG A 959 0.98 -39.86 -19.07
CA ARG A 959 -0.12 -39.21 -18.33
C ARG A 959 -1.34 -40.13 -18.25
N GLN A 960 -1.71 -40.80 -19.34
CA GLN A 960 -2.79 -41.77 -19.37
C GLN A 960 -2.49 -42.98 -18.46
N ALA A 961 -1.28 -43.54 -18.51
CA ALA A 961 -0.89 -44.63 -17.62
C ALA A 961 -0.97 -44.24 -16.14
N CYS A 962 -0.62 -43.00 -15.78
CA CYS A 962 -0.78 -42.50 -14.41
C CYS A 962 -2.26 -42.34 -14.02
N ALA A 963 -3.10 -41.79 -14.92
CA ALA A 963 -4.54 -41.66 -14.69
C ALA A 963 -5.22 -43.03 -14.47
N ASP A 964 -4.76 -44.07 -15.15
CA ASP A 964 -5.27 -45.44 -15.05
C ASP A 964 -4.62 -46.26 -13.91
N GLY A 965 -3.77 -45.65 -13.08
CA GLY A 965 -3.03 -46.33 -12.01
C GLY A 965 -1.97 -47.33 -12.49
N GLN A 966 -1.62 -47.31 -13.78
CA GLN A 966 -0.65 -48.19 -14.45
C GLN A 966 0.79 -47.65 -14.36
N TYR A 967 1.22 -47.24 -13.16
CA TYR A 967 2.50 -46.53 -12.94
C TYR A 967 3.74 -47.34 -13.38
N VAL A 968 3.72 -48.65 -13.16
CA VAL A 968 4.82 -49.55 -13.56
C VAL A 968 4.96 -49.59 -15.07
N ALA A 969 3.85 -49.74 -15.80
CA ALA A 969 3.84 -49.76 -17.27
C ALA A 969 4.27 -48.40 -17.85
N GLY A 970 3.78 -47.31 -17.28
CA GLY A 970 4.21 -45.95 -17.64
C GLY A 970 5.72 -45.75 -17.44
N THR A 971 6.28 -46.23 -16.32
CA THR A 971 7.72 -46.09 -16.06
C THR A 971 8.56 -46.93 -17.00
N GLN A 972 8.14 -48.16 -17.33
CA GLN A 972 8.81 -49.00 -18.32
C GLN A 972 8.82 -48.36 -19.71
N LEU A 973 7.74 -47.68 -20.10
CA LEU A 973 7.69 -46.88 -21.34
C LEU A 973 8.78 -45.79 -21.34
N LEU A 974 8.91 -45.04 -20.24
CA LEU A 974 9.94 -44.00 -20.12
C LEU A 974 11.36 -44.57 -20.16
N MET A 975 11.62 -45.68 -19.45
CA MET A 975 12.93 -46.35 -19.48
C MET A 975 13.30 -46.86 -20.87
N ALA A 976 12.31 -47.35 -21.64
CA ALA A 976 12.50 -47.78 -23.01
C ALA A 976 12.79 -46.58 -23.94
N ALA A 977 12.00 -45.52 -23.84
CA ALA A 977 12.17 -44.29 -24.60
C ALA A 977 13.53 -43.62 -24.33
N ALA A 978 14.00 -43.64 -23.08
CA ALA A 978 15.28 -43.06 -22.69
C ALA A 978 16.49 -43.69 -23.40
N ARG A 979 16.39 -44.95 -23.87
CA ARG A 979 17.47 -45.61 -24.64
C ARG A 979 17.70 -44.99 -26.02
N LEU A 980 16.73 -44.24 -26.53
CA LEU A 980 16.81 -43.57 -27.82
C LEU A 980 17.41 -42.17 -27.71
N ARG A 981 17.61 -41.65 -26.49
CA ARG A 981 18.23 -40.34 -26.29
C ARG A 981 19.75 -40.43 -26.51
N PRO A 982 20.35 -39.41 -27.14
CA PRO A 982 21.79 -39.26 -27.19
C PRO A 982 22.40 -39.28 -25.79
N SER A 983 23.55 -39.94 -25.64
CA SER A 983 24.23 -40.08 -24.36
C SER A 983 25.72 -39.72 -24.43
N PHE A 984 26.29 -39.37 -23.29
CA PHE A 984 27.73 -39.12 -23.11
C PHE A 984 28.38 -40.21 -22.26
N ARG A 985 29.66 -40.51 -22.51
CA ARG A 985 30.47 -41.41 -21.68
C ARG A 985 31.51 -40.69 -20.82
N THR A 986 31.94 -39.51 -21.23
CA THR A 986 32.92 -38.71 -20.50
C THR A 986 32.45 -37.27 -20.36
N ALA A 987 32.86 -36.57 -19.30
CA ALA A 987 32.48 -35.17 -19.08
C ALA A 987 32.90 -34.23 -20.23
N ALA A 988 33.98 -34.59 -20.96
CA ALA A 988 34.49 -33.82 -22.10
C ALA A 988 33.56 -33.85 -23.34
N GLU A 989 32.64 -34.80 -23.42
CA GLU A 989 31.64 -34.88 -24.50
C GLU A 989 30.51 -33.84 -24.32
N LEU A 990 30.41 -33.22 -23.15
CA LEU A 990 29.43 -32.16 -22.88
C LEU A 990 29.94 -30.82 -23.42
N THR A 991 29.25 -30.28 -24.43
CA THR A 991 29.54 -28.94 -25.00
C THR A 991 29.31 -27.81 -24.01
N SER A 992 28.49 -28.03 -22.98
CA SER A 992 28.27 -27.11 -21.88
C SER A 992 28.13 -27.94 -20.60
N PRO A 993 29.07 -27.83 -19.63
CA PRO A 993 28.91 -28.49 -18.34
C PRO A 993 27.71 -27.91 -17.57
N PRO A 994 27.07 -28.68 -16.69
CA PRO A 994 25.93 -28.20 -15.91
C PRO A 994 26.30 -26.94 -15.13
N LYS A 995 25.47 -25.91 -15.26
CA LYS A 995 25.66 -24.64 -14.56
C LYS A 995 25.27 -24.79 -13.09
N LEU A 996 26.16 -24.34 -12.22
CA LEU A 996 25.94 -24.28 -10.79
C LEU A 996 24.91 -23.22 -10.43
N VAL A 997 24.01 -23.55 -9.50
CA VAL A 997 23.02 -22.63 -8.98
C VAL A 997 23.31 -22.35 -7.51
N ARG A 998 23.84 -21.16 -7.20
CA ARG A 998 24.08 -20.74 -5.81
C ARG A 998 22.79 -20.18 -5.20
N LEU A 999 22.32 -20.78 -4.13
CA LEU A 999 21.07 -20.41 -3.44
C LEU A 999 21.29 -19.61 -2.16
N SER A 1000 22.45 -19.76 -1.53
CA SER A 1000 22.86 -19.01 -0.34
C SER A 1000 24.33 -18.65 -0.41
N LYS A 1001 24.68 -17.49 0.15
CA LYS A 1001 26.05 -17.05 0.40
C LYS A 1001 26.26 -16.87 1.90
N GLY A 1002 27.39 -17.32 2.43
CA GLY A 1002 27.77 -17.19 3.84
C GLY A 1002 29.27 -17.31 4.07
N GLY A 1003 29.72 -16.98 5.28
CA GLY A 1003 31.15 -16.96 5.64
C GLY A 1003 31.66 -18.21 6.37
N THR A 1004 30.78 -19.14 6.74
CA THR A 1004 31.13 -20.29 7.58
C THR A 1004 31.34 -21.55 6.72
N THR A 1005 32.53 -22.14 6.80
CA THR A 1005 32.90 -23.43 6.16
C THR A 1005 32.56 -24.62 7.07
N PRO A 1006 32.28 -25.83 6.54
CA PRO A 1006 32.21 -26.19 5.12
C PRO A 1006 30.96 -25.63 4.41
N GLY A 1007 31.07 -25.43 3.09
CA GLY A 1007 29.95 -25.10 2.21
C GLY A 1007 29.15 -26.35 1.80
N LEU A 1008 27.90 -26.18 1.39
CA LEU A 1008 27.00 -27.29 1.01
C LEU A 1008 26.84 -27.36 -0.51
N VAL A 1009 27.09 -28.54 -1.07
CA VAL A 1009 26.83 -28.86 -2.49
C VAL A 1009 25.71 -29.88 -2.58
N CYS A 1010 24.59 -29.46 -3.16
CA CYS A 1010 23.32 -30.15 -3.15
C CYS A 1010 23.02 -30.83 -4.50
N PHE A 1011 22.55 -32.07 -4.45
CA PHE A 1011 22.11 -32.88 -5.60
C PHE A 1011 20.59 -33.06 -5.55
N PRO A 1012 19.84 -32.58 -6.57
CA PRO A 1012 18.40 -32.74 -6.67
C PRO A 1012 17.96 -34.20 -6.89
N SER A 1013 16.68 -34.46 -6.67
CA SER A 1013 16.03 -35.74 -6.97
C SER A 1013 16.05 -36.06 -8.47
N LEU A 1014 16.19 -37.33 -8.84
CA LEU A 1014 16.23 -37.80 -10.25
C LEU A 1014 14.82 -37.97 -10.86
N VAL A 1015 13.96 -36.95 -10.74
CA VAL A 1015 12.55 -36.97 -11.19
C VAL A 1015 12.20 -35.77 -12.08
N ALA A 1016 11.17 -35.90 -12.92
CA ALA A 1016 10.86 -34.92 -13.97
C ALA A 1016 10.56 -33.48 -13.47
N ILE A 1017 10.09 -33.34 -12.23
CA ILE A 1017 9.78 -32.03 -11.61
C ILE A 1017 10.93 -31.48 -10.75
N SER A 1018 12.06 -32.18 -10.63
CA SER A 1018 13.17 -31.75 -9.77
C SER A 1018 14.10 -30.72 -10.43
N GLY A 1019 14.90 -30.04 -9.60
CA GLY A 1019 15.89 -29.03 -9.98
C GLY A 1019 16.30 -28.17 -8.79
N ALA A 1020 17.03 -27.07 -9.02
CA ALA A 1020 17.55 -26.21 -7.94
C ALA A 1020 16.47 -25.65 -6.99
N ARG A 1021 15.23 -25.49 -7.48
CA ARG A 1021 14.07 -25.03 -6.68
C ARG A 1021 13.79 -25.93 -5.46
N GLU A 1022 14.12 -27.21 -5.55
CA GLU A 1022 13.97 -28.21 -4.49
C GLU A 1022 14.69 -27.82 -3.19
N TYR A 1023 15.77 -27.05 -3.27
CA TYR A 1023 16.57 -26.61 -2.13
C TYR A 1023 16.32 -25.14 -1.76
N ALA A 1024 15.43 -24.41 -2.44
CA ALA A 1024 15.29 -22.96 -2.24
C ALA A 1024 14.87 -22.58 -0.81
N ARG A 1025 13.85 -23.26 -0.26
CA ARG A 1025 13.40 -23.03 1.13
C ARG A 1025 14.40 -23.56 2.16
N PHE A 1026 15.04 -24.68 1.88
CA PHE A 1026 16.11 -25.24 2.72
C PHE A 1026 17.31 -24.30 2.82
N ALA A 1027 17.78 -23.76 1.68
CA ALA A 1027 18.89 -22.82 1.60
C ALA A 1027 18.61 -21.50 2.33
N ALA A 1028 17.33 -21.09 2.46
CA ALA A 1028 16.95 -19.91 3.22
C ALA A 1028 17.39 -20.00 4.69
N GLY A 1029 17.41 -21.21 5.29
CA GLY A 1029 17.90 -21.45 6.65
C GLY A 1029 19.41 -21.21 6.83
N PHE A 1030 20.17 -21.12 5.73
CA PHE A 1030 21.63 -20.94 5.73
C PHE A 1030 22.07 -19.53 5.30
N ARG A 1031 21.15 -18.64 4.92
CA ARG A 1031 21.45 -17.29 4.41
C ARG A 1031 22.31 -16.49 5.38
N GLY A 1032 23.40 -15.92 4.87
CA GLY A 1032 24.37 -15.16 5.66
C GLY A 1032 25.26 -16.01 6.57
N ARG A 1033 25.04 -17.34 6.64
CA ARG A 1033 25.82 -18.28 7.46
C ARG A 1033 26.71 -19.17 6.62
N ARG A 1034 26.16 -19.95 5.69
CA ARG A 1034 26.92 -20.89 4.85
C ARG A 1034 26.55 -20.77 3.37
N ASP A 1035 27.50 -21.09 2.51
CA ASP A 1035 27.25 -21.26 1.08
C ASP A 1035 26.41 -22.52 0.84
N VAL A 1036 25.35 -22.40 0.05
CA VAL A 1036 24.52 -23.52 -0.42
C VAL A 1036 24.41 -23.43 -1.92
N THR A 1037 24.90 -24.45 -2.61
CA THR A 1037 24.95 -24.50 -4.08
C THR A 1037 24.32 -25.79 -4.56
N VAL A 1038 23.55 -25.74 -5.64
CA VAL A 1038 22.92 -26.91 -6.25
C VAL A 1038 23.59 -27.23 -7.58
N LEU A 1039 23.90 -28.51 -7.77
CA LEU A 1039 24.38 -29.08 -9.03
C LEU A 1039 23.23 -29.82 -9.72
N PRO A 1040 22.68 -29.29 -10.83
CA PRO A 1040 21.63 -29.98 -11.57
C PRO A 1040 22.18 -31.18 -12.35
N GLU A 1041 21.30 -32.14 -12.61
CA GLU A 1041 21.62 -33.37 -13.33
C GLU A 1041 21.42 -33.19 -14.84
N PRO A 1042 22.32 -33.72 -15.69
CA PRO A 1042 22.23 -33.58 -17.14
C PRO A 1042 21.05 -34.36 -17.73
N GLY A 1043 20.51 -33.86 -18.83
CA GLY A 1043 19.48 -34.54 -19.63
C GLY A 1043 18.06 -34.07 -19.34
N PHE A 1044 17.84 -33.34 -18.24
CA PHE A 1044 16.53 -32.77 -17.90
C PHE A 1044 16.20 -31.49 -18.69
N SER A 1045 17.17 -30.86 -19.35
CA SER A 1045 16.90 -29.76 -20.29
C SER A 1045 16.81 -30.25 -21.74
N LYS A 1046 16.08 -29.49 -22.57
CA LYS A 1046 15.88 -29.79 -23.98
C LYS A 1046 17.23 -29.85 -24.73
N GLY A 1047 17.50 -30.98 -25.37
CA GLY A 1047 18.71 -31.18 -26.19
C GLY A 1047 19.96 -31.65 -25.42
N GLU A 1048 19.89 -31.80 -24.10
CA GLU A 1048 21.01 -32.33 -23.31
C GLU A 1048 21.23 -33.83 -23.53
N LEU A 1049 22.48 -34.29 -23.31
CA LEU A 1049 22.84 -35.70 -23.37
C LEU A 1049 22.48 -36.38 -22.04
N LEU A 1050 22.01 -37.63 -22.09
CA LEU A 1050 21.91 -38.48 -20.89
C LEU A 1050 23.25 -39.16 -20.58
N PRO A 1051 23.54 -39.50 -19.32
CA PRO A 1051 24.69 -40.34 -19.03
C PRO A 1051 24.51 -41.76 -19.61
N ALA A 1052 25.60 -42.33 -20.13
CA ALA A 1052 25.58 -43.70 -20.68
C ALA A 1052 25.48 -44.76 -19.57
N ASP A 1053 26.13 -44.51 -18.43
CA ASP A 1053 26.21 -45.35 -17.23
C ASP A 1053 26.35 -44.47 -15.96
N VAL A 1054 26.33 -45.10 -14.78
CA VAL A 1054 26.46 -44.37 -13.49
C VAL A 1054 27.84 -43.72 -13.36
N ASP A 1055 28.90 -44.37 -13.84
CA ASP A 1055 30.27 -43.85 -13.74
C ASP A 1055 30.41 -42.52 -14.50
N ALA A 1056 29.80 -42.41 -15.70
CA ALA A 1056 29.82 -41.19 -16.50
C ALA A 1056 29.21 -39.97 -15.76
N VAL A 1057 28.07 -40.14 -15.09
CA VAL A 1057 27.45 -39.03 -14.33
C VAL A 1057 28.23 -38.72 -13.05
N VAL A 1058 28.74 -39.74 -12.36
CA VAL A 1058 29.49 -39.57 -11.11
C VAL A 1058 30.82 -38.85 -11.37
N GLU A 1059 31.54 -39.22 -12.43
CA GLU A 1059 32.77 -38.53 -12.83
C GLU A 1059 32.52 -37.07 -13.19
N MET A 1060 31.49 -36.81 -14.00
CA MET A 1060 31.11 -35.45 -14.39
C MET A 1060 30.72 -34.59 -13.18
N GLN A 1061 29.90 -35.11 -12.27
CA GLN A 1061 29.49 -34.39 -11.06
C GLN A 1061 30.68 -34.18 -10.10
N ALA A 1062 31.58 -35.15 -9.96
CA ALA A 1062 32.79 -34.99 -9.15
C ALA A 1062 33.71 -33.86 -9.67
N GLU A 1063 33.89 -33.76 -10.99
CA GLU A 1063 34.62 -32.64 -11.61
C GLU A 1063 33.90 -31.30 -11.41
N ALA A 1064 32.56 -31.28 -11.43
CA ALA A 1064 31.78 -30.09 -11.15
C ALA A 1064 31.91 -29.65 -9.68
N VAL A 1065 31.86 -30.59 -8.73
CA VAL A 1065 32.08 -30.32 -7.30
C VAL A 1065 33.46 -29.70 -7.08
N LEU A 1066 34.54 -30.32 -7.58
CA LEU A 1066 35.91 -29.81 -7.39
C LEU A 1066 36.11 -28.42 -7.99
N ARG A 1067 35.50 -28.13 -9.14
CA ARG A 1067 35.51 -26.78 -9.72
C ARG A 1067 34.77 -25.75 -8.87
N THR A 1068 33.77 -26.18 -8.10
CA THR A 1068 32.92 -25.31 -7.28
C THR A 1068 33.58 -24.95 -5.96
N VAL A 1069 34.09 -25.96 -5.26
CA VAL A 1069 34.59 -25.83 -3.89
C VAL A 1069 36.07 -25.47 -3.85
N GLY A 1070 36.81 -25.74 -4.92
CA GLY A 1070 38.26 -25.53 -4.95
C GLY A 1070 38.96 -26.36 -3.88
N GLU A 1071 39.75 -25.70 -3.03
CA GLU A 1071 40.42 -26.32 -1.88
C GLU A 1071 39.63 -26.17 -0.56
N GLU A 1072 38.44 -25.56 -0.58
CA GLU A 1072 37.66 -25.34 0.64
C GLU A 1072 36.95 -26.62 1.12
N PRO A 1073 36.79 -26.83 2.44
CA PRO A 1073 35.99 -27.92 2.98
C PRO A 1073 34.52 -27.84 2.51
N PHE A 1074 33.94 -28.98 2.12
CA PHE A 1074 32.58 -29.06 1.61
C PHE A 1074 31.81 -30.28 2.13
N VAL A 1075 30.49 -30.18 2.12
CA VAL A 1075 29.53 -31.23 2.47
C VAL A 1075 28.68 -31.52 1.25
N LEU A 1076 28.49 -32.79 0.92
CA LEU A 1076 27.58 -33.20 -0.15
C LEU A 1076 26.20 -33.48 0.44
N VAL A 1077 25.16 -32.94 -0.17
CA VAL A 1077 23.77 -33.10 0.28
C VAL A 1077 22.96 -33.70 -0.87
N GLY A 1078 22.21 -34.77 -0.64
CA GLY A 1078 21.33 -35.35 -1.65
C GLY A 1078 19.93 -35.56 -1.11
N ARG A 1079 18.91 -35.15 -1.88
CA ARG A 1079 17.50 -35.37 -1.55
C ARG A 1079 16.97 -36.55 -2.33
N SER A 1080 16.23 -37.44 -1.67
CA SER A 1080 15.61 -38.60 -2.30
C SER A 1080 16.67 -39.37 -3.11
N SER A 1081 16.44 -39.63 -4.40
CA SER A 1081 17.40 -40.25 -5.32
C SER A 1081 18.65 -39.42 -5.63
N GLY A 1082 18.66 -38.11 -5.36
CA GLY A 1082 19.87 -37.29 -5.38
C GLY A 1082 20.90 -37.73 -4.33
N GLY A 1083 20.45 -38.42 -3.27
CA GLY A 1083 21.34 -39.08 -2.31
C GLY A 1083 22.25 -40.15 -2.94
N TRP A 1084 21.81 -40.81 -4.02
CA TRP A 1084 22.62 -41.80 -4.72
C TRP A 1084 23.82 -41.16 -5.43
N ILE A 1085 23.60 -39.99 -6.01
CA ILE A 1085 24.65 -39.17 -6.63
C ILE A 1085 25.60 -38.66 -5.56
N ALA A 1086 25.09 -38.05 -4.49
CA ALA A 1086 25.91 -37.53 -3.39
C ALA A 1086 26.84 -38.61 -2.81
N GLN A 1087 26.31 -39.81 -2.61
CA GLN A 1087 27.05 -40.96 -2.09
C GLN A 1087 28.12 -41.47 -3.07
N SER A 1088 27.75 -41.63 -4.34
CA SER A 1088 28.68 -42.12 -5.37
C SER A 1088 29.81 -41.12 -5.64
N VAL A 1089 29.47 -39.83 -5.70
CA VAL A 1089 30.43 -38.73 -5.86
C VAL A 1089 31.37 -38.65 -4.67
N ALA A 1090 30.87 -38.80 -3.43
CA ALA A 1090 31.72 -38.87 -2.25
C ALA A 1090 32.76 -40.01 -2.36
N GLY A 1091 32.34 -41.21 -2.76
CA GLY A 1091 33.23 -42.36 -2.92
C GLY A 1091 34.31 -42.15 -3.98
N LEU A 1092 33.97 -41.55 -5.12
CA LEU A 1092 34.96 -41.22 -6.15
C LEU A 1092 35.93 -40.13 -5.69
N LEU A 1093 35.44 -39.09 -5.01
CA LEU A 1093 36.26 -38.00 -4.51
C LEU A 1093 37.23 -38.46 -3.41
N GLU A 1094 36.81 -39.38 -2.53
CA GLU A 1094 37.70 -40.03 -1.55
C GLU A 1094 38.83 -40.80 -2.22
N GLN A 1095 38.54 -41.56 -3.27
CA GLN A 1095 39.56 -42.28 -4.05
C GLN A 1095 40.54 -41.32 -4.74
N ARG A 1096 40.09 -40.12 -5.10
CA ARG A 1096 40.90 -39.04 -5.69
C ARG A 1096 41.61 -38.17 -4.64
N GLY A 1097 41.46 -38.46 -3.34
CA GLY A 1097 42.12 -37.74 -2.24
C GLY A 1097 41.47 -36.40 -1.86
N SER A 1098 40.23 -36.14 -2.28
CA SER A 1098 39.47 -34.92 -2.00
C SER A 1098 38.17 -35.24 -1.25
N ALA A 1099 38.28 -35.93 -0.11
CA ALA A 1099 37.13 -36.41 0.65
C ALA A 1099 36.22 -35.26 1.14
N PRO A 1100 34.87 -35.37 1.02
CA PRO A 1100 33.97 -34.42 1.64
C PRO A 1100 34.04 -34.51 3.17
N ALA A 1101 33.73 -33.41 3.86
CA ALA A 1101 33.65 -33.37 5.32
C ALA A 1101 32.52 -34.24 5.87
N ALA A 1102 31.39 -34.32 5.13
CA ALA A 1102 30.25 -35.17 5.44
C ALA A 1102 29.38 -35.39 4.19
N VAL A 1103 28.48 -36.38 4.27
CA VAL A 1103 27.38 -36.58 3.33
C VAL A 1103 26.05 -36.50 4.08
N VAL A 1104 25.14 -35.63 3.64
CA VAL A 1104 23.79 -35.48 4.19
C VAL A 1104 22.78 -36.07 3.21
N MET A 1105 22.02 -37.07 3.66
CA MET A 1105 20.96 -37.72 2.90
C MET A 1105 19.61 -37.27 3.43
N LEU A 1106 18.86 -36.52 2.62
CA LEU A 1106 17.53 -36.02 2.93
C LEU A 1106 16.50 -37.00 2.38
N ASP A 1107 15.96 -37.83 3.27
CA ASP A 1107 14.96 -38.85 3.01
C ASP A 1107 15.25 -39.72 1.76
N THR A 1108 16.47 -40.22 1.70
CA THR A 1108 16.97 -41.12 0.65
C THR A 1108 16.62 -42.57 0.96
N TYR A 1109 16.23 -43.31 -0.08
CA TYR A 1109 15.91 -44.74 -0.05
C TYR A 1109 16.79 -45.53 -1.04
N LEU A 1110 17.04 -46.81 -0.80
CA LEU A 1110 17.81 -47.65 -1.74
C LEU A 1110 16.97 -48.00 -2.98
N PRO A 1111 17.58 -48.05 -4.18
CA PRO A 1111 16.90 -48.59 -5.36
C PRO A 1111 16.91 -50.13 -5.28
N ARG A 1112 15.91 -50.74 -4.63
CA ARG A 1112 15.67 -52.20 -4.67
C ARG A 1112 14.49 -52.53 -5.58
N SER A 1113 14.57 -53.65 -6.31
CA SER A 1113 13.57 -54.07 -7.31
C SER A 1113 12.15 -54.25 -6.75
N GLU A 1114 12.00 -54.56 -5.46
CA GLU A 1114 10.69 -54.73 -4.80
C GLU A 1114 10.08 -53.41 -4.30
N ALA A 1115 10.87 -52.35 -4.08
CA ALA A 1115 10.40 -51.05 -3.61
C ALA A 1115 10.10 -50.06 -4.76
N LEU A 1116 10.65 -50.30 -5.96
CA LEU A 1116 10.43 -49.46 -7.15
C LEU A 1116 8.95 -49.32 -7.56
N PRO A 1117 8.12 -50.39 -7.60
CA PRO A 1117 6.69 -50.26 -7.87
C PRO A 1117 5.96 -49.36 -6.85
N TRP A 1118 6.45 -49.34 -5.60
CA TRP A 1118 5.92 -48.55 -4.51
C TRP A 1118 6.33 -47.07 -4.60
N ILE A 1119 7.60 -46.78 -4.90
CA ILE A 1119 8.10 -45.42 -5.22
C ILE A 1119 7.30 -44.87 -6.40
N GLN A 1120 7.10 -45.69 -7.44
CA GLN A 1120 6.36 -45.31 -8.65
C GLN A 1120 4.89 -44.99 -8.36
N THR A 1121 4.23 -45.73 -7.47
CA THR A 1121 2.81 -45.54 -7.14
C THR A 1121 2.56 -44.26 -6.35
N ASN A 1122 3.43 -43.93 -5.39
CA ASN A 1122 3.22 -42.79 -4.50
C ASN A 1122 3.82 -41.46 -5.02
N LEU A 1123 4.92 -41.50 -5.79
CA LEU A 1123 5.51 -40.29 -6.39
C LEU A 1123 4.83 -39.89 -7.71
N SER A 1124 4.50 -40.84 -8.60
CA SER A 1124 4.00 -40.49 -9.94
C SER A 1124 2.58 -39.91 -9.92
N GLY A 1125 1.74 -40.36 -8.98
CA GLY A 1125 0.38 -39.81 -8.78
C GLY A 1125 0.41 -38.35 -8.30
N LYS A 1126 1.24 -38.04 -7.29
CA LYS A 1126 1.38 -36.68 -6.72
C LYS A 1126 2.26 -35.75 -7.56
N MET A 1127 3.01 -36.25 -8.53
CA MET A 1127 3.92 -35.45 -9.39
C MET A 1127 3.14 -34.46 -10.26
N PHE A 1128 2.01 -34.87 -10.83
CA PHE A 1128 1.20 -34.01 -11.70
C PHE A 1128 0.38 -32.97 -10.94
N ASP A 1129 -0.10 -33.29 -9.74
CA ASP A 1129 -0.71 -32.30 -8.84
C ASP A 1129 0.26 -31.17 -8.49
N ARG A 1130 1.57 -31.49 -8.51
CA ARG A 1130 2.69 -30.60 -8.21
C ARG A 1130 3.30 -29.91 -9.44
N GLU A 1131 2.84 -30.19 -10.66
CA GLU A 1131 3.33 -29.57 -11.91
C GLU A 1131 3.21 -28.03 -11.86
N LYS A 1132 2.13 -27.53 -11.24
CA LYS A 1132 1.90 -26.09 -11.04
C LYS A 1132 2.91 -25.42 -10.09
N MET A 1133 3.51 -26.16 -9.16
CA MET A 1133 4.51 -25.65 -8.21
C MET A 1133 5.94 -25.78 -8.72
N PHE A 1134 6.27 -26.84 -9.48
CA PHE A 1134 7.66 -27.18 -9.81
C PHE A 1134 8.04 -27.07 -11.30
N GLY A 1135 7.08 -26.84 -12.20
CA GLY A 1135 7.32 -26.58 -13.63
C GLY A 1135 6.73 -27.65 -14.55
N VAL A 1136 6.66 -27.33 -15.85
CA VAL A 1136 6.04 -28.17 -16.88
C VAL A 1136 6.78 -29.51 -17.02
N VAL A 1137 6.02 -30.60 -17.05
CA VAL A 1137 6.54 -31.95 -17.29
C VAL A 1137 6.44 -32.26 -18.77
N ASP A 1138 7.56 -32.14 -19.48
CA ASP A 1138 7.67 -32.44 -20.91
C ASP A 1138 8.29 -33.82 -21.18
N GLU A 1139 8.24 -34.27 -22.44
CA GLU A 1139 8.84 -35.53 -22.89
C GLU A 1139 10.34 -35.64 -22.55
N GLY A 1140 11.09 -34.53 -22.64
CA GLY A 1140 12.51 -34.50 -22.34
C GLY A 1140 12.79 -34.85 -20.88
N ARG A 1141 12.05 -34.24 -19.95
CA ARG A 1141 12.15 -34.48 -18.52
C ARG A 1141 11.66 -35.87 -18.11
N LEU A 1142 10.57 -36.35 -18.72
CA LEU A 1142 10.04 -37.69 -18.47
C LEU A 1142 11.01 -38.78 -18.94
N THR A 1143 11.56 -38.64 -20.14
CA THR A 1143 12.55 -39.60 -20.66
C THR A 1143 13.88 -39.51 -19.91
N ALA A 1144 14.26 -38.34 -19.39
CA ALA A 1144 15.43 -38.22 -18.51
C ALA A 1144 15.23 -38.98 -17.19
N MET A 1145 14.09 -38.79 -16.53
CA MET A 1145 13.69 -39.56 -15.34
C MET A 1145 13.74 -41.08 -15.62
N GLY A 1146 13.15 -41.54 -16.73
CA GLY A 1146 13.24 -42.93 -17.16
C GLY A 1146 14.68 -43.41 -17.41
N GLY A 1147 15.54 -42.54 -17.91
CA GLY A 1147 16.97 -42.78 -18.10
C GLY A 1147 17.70 -43.04 -16.78
N TYR A 1148 17.54 -42.15 -15.80
CA TYR A 1148 18.17 -42.29 -14.50
C TYR A 1148 17.65 -43.47 -13.69
N LEU A 1149 16.34 -43.73 -13.72
CA LEU A 1149 15.76 -44.93 -13.09
C LEU A 1149 16.35 -46.22 -13.67
N ARG A 1150 16.65 -46.23 -14.98
CA ARG A 1150 17.33 -47.36 -15.64
C ARG A 1150 18.80 -47.48 -15.25
N LEU A 1151 19.51 -46.37 -15.06
CA LEU A 1151 20.93 -46.39 -14.69
C LEU A 1151 21.14 -46.90 -13.27
N PHE A 1152 20.26 -46.50 -12.35
CA PHE A 1152 20.37 -46.85 -10.94
C PHE A 1152 19.59 -48.10 -10.53
N SER A 1153 18.98 -48.83 -11.47
CA SER A 1153 18.11 -49.98 -11.14
C SER A 1153 18.84 -51.14 -10.43
N ASP A 1154 20.13 -51.33 -10.75
CA ASP A 1154 21.00 -52.36 -10.16
C ASP A 1154 22.13 -51.74 -9.31
N TRP A 1155 22.01 -50.45 -8.97
CA TRP A 1155 23.02 -49.72 -8.21
C TRP A 1155 22.92 -50.01 -6.70
N GLY A 1156 24.06 -50.05 -6.03
CA GLY A 1156 24.13 -50.11 -4.57
C GLY A 1156 25.26 -49.23 -4.04
N PRO A 1157 25.11 -48.66 -2.82
CA PRO A 1157 26.13 -47.81 -2.21
C PRO A 1157 27.42 -48.58 -1.94
N ALA A 1158 28.56 -47.94 -2.22
CA ALA A 1158 29.88 -48.44 -1.83
C ALA A 1158 30.34 -47.79 -0.51
N PRO A 1159 31.01 -48.48 0.42
CA PRO A 1159 31.42 -47.86 1.68
C PRO A 1159 32.30 -46.61 1.49
N ILE A 1160 31.94 -45.50 2.14
CA ILE A 1160 32.72 -44.25 2.17
C ILE A 1160 33.23 -43.97 3.60
N GLY A 1161 34.35 -43.24 3.71
CA GLY A 1161 34.96 -42.85 4.98
C GLY A 1161 34.31 -41.64 5.65
N ALA A 1162 33.70 -40.75 4.87
CA ALA A 1162 33.02 -39.56 5.35
C ALA A 1162 31.80 -39.91 6.23
N PRO A 1163 31.54 -39.17 7.32
CA PRO A 1163 30.36 -39.38 8.15
C PRO A 1163 29.08 -39.05 7.38
N ILE A 1164 28.03 -39.85 7.59
CA ILE A 1164 26.74 -39.71 6.92
C ILE A 1164 25.68 -39.26 7.91
N LEU A 1165 24.94 -38.20 7.58
CA LEU A 1165 23.72 -37.80 8.28
C LEU A 1165 22.49 -38.22 7.45
N ALA A 1166 21.68 -39.12 7.96
CA ALA A 1166 20.39 -39.50 7.39
C ALA A 1166 19.27 -38.70 8.08
N VAL A 1167 18.68 -37.75 7.35
CA VAL A 1167 17.54 -36.95 7.80
C VAL A 1167 16.26 -37.57 7.26
N LYS A 1168 15.36 -38.01 8.16
CA LYS A 1168 14.13 -38.71 7.80
C LYS A 1168 12.89 -37.88 8.17
N ALA A 1169 11.89 -37.92 7.31
CA ALA A 1169 10.57 -37.39 7.61
C ALA A 1169 9.88 -38.26 8.68
N GLU A 1170 9.19 -37.63 9.63
CA GLU A 1170 8.37 -38.32 10.64
C GLU A 1170 7.21 -39.12 9.99
N GLU A 1171 6.57 -38.53 8.98
CA GLU A 1171 5.51 -39.18 8.22
C GLU A 1171 6.12 -40.01 7.08
N THR A 1172 6.29 -41.30 7.35
CA THR A 1172 6.74 -42.26 6.34
C THR A 1172 5.56 -42.76 5.51
N PHE A 1173 5.79 -42.97 4.22
CA PHE A 1173 4.79 -43.57 3.34
C PHE A 1173 4.44 -45.01 3.78
N THR A 1174 3.17 -45.40 3.70
CA THR A 1174 2.71 -46.75 4.07
C THR A 1174 3.44 -47.85 3.28
N GLY A 1175 4.15 -48.74 3.98
CA GLY A 1175 4.96 -49.82 3.38
C GLY A 1175 6.47 -49.54 3.22
N SER A 1176 6.97 -48.43 3.76
CA SER A 1176 8.40 -48.03 3.70
C SER A 1176 9.25 -48.38 4.92
N GLU A 1177 8.83 -49.34 5.75
CA GLU A 1177 9.60 -49.74 6.93
C GLU A 1177 11.00 -50.23 6.51
N GLN A 1178 12.01 -49.36 6.64
CA GLN A 1178 13.40 -49.69 6.37
C GLN A 1178 13.87 -50.70 7.42
N THR A 1179 14.37 -51.84 6.97
CA THR A 1179 14.95 -52.84 7.86
C THR A 1179 16.33 -52.40 8.32
N THR A 1180 16.79 -52.85 9.49
CA THR A 1180 18.16 -52.63 10.00
C THR A 1180 19.26 -53.08 9.02
N ASP A 1181 18.93 -53.98 8.08
CA ASP A 1181 19.84 -54.44 7.02
C ASP A 1181 20.03 -53.42 5.88
N GLU A 1182 19.11 -52.47 5.69
CA GLU A 1182 19.23 -51.39 4.70
C GLU A 1182 20.11 -50.24 5.18
N GLU A 1183 20.12 -49.97 6.48
CA GLU A 1183 21.01 -48.97 7.09
C GLU A 1183 22.48 -49.43 7.04
N ALA A 1184 22.73 -50.72 7.22
CA ALA A 1184 24.08 -51.30 7.07
C ALA A 1184 24.64 -51.16 5.65
N ALA A 1185 23.79 -51.04 4.62
CA ALA A 1185 24.23 -50.90 3.24
C ALA A 1185 24.88 -49.53 2.96
N TRP A 1186 24.46 -48.46 3.67
CA TRP A 1186 25.03 -47.12 3.50
C TRP A 1186 26.41 -46.93 4.15
N GLY A 1187 26.81 -47.85 5.05
CA GLY A 1187 28.11 -47.85 5.72
C GLY A 1187 28.02 -47.78 7.25
N ALA A 1188 29.16 -47.91 7.93
CA ALA A 1188 29.23 -48.10 9.40
C ALA A 1188 29.14 -46.81 10.24
N ARG A 1189 28.99 -45.61 9.63
CA ARG A 1189 29.00 -44.30 10.31
C ARG A 1189 27.82 -43.41 9.91
N VAL A 1190 26.60 -43.92 10.07
CA VAL A 1190 25.36 -43.17 9.79
C VAL A 1190 24.76 -42.64 11.09
N THR A 1191 24.53 -41.33 11.17
CA THR A 1191 23.73 -40.68 12.22
C THR A 1191 22.33 -40.42 11.68
N ARG A 1192 21.28 -40.74 12.44
CA ARG A 1192 19.89 -40.53 12.02
C ARG A 1192 19.22 -39.44 12.84
N ILE A 1193 18.51 -38.56 12.16
CA ILE A 1193 17.63 -37.56 12.78
C ILE A 1193 16.26 -37.56 12.08
N GLU A 1194 15.21 -37.30 12.84
CA GLU A 1194 13.84 -37.19 12.32
C GLU A 1194 13.38 -35.74 12.35
N VAL A 1195 12.64 -35.32 11.32
CA VAL A 1195 12.12 -33.96 11.17
C VAL A 1195 10.65 -33.99 10.76
N PRO A 1196 9.84 -32.98 11.14
CA PRO A 1196 8.41 -32.96 10.85
C PRO A 1196 8.08 -33.00 9.35
N GLY A 1197 6.92 -33.57 9.03
CA GLY A 1197 6.37 -33.65 7.68
C GLY A 1197 6.55 -35.01 7.01
N ASP A 1198 6.20 -35.07 5.71
CA ASP A 1198 6.39 -36.21 4.81
C ASP A 1198 7.57 -35.98 3.86
N HIS A 1199 7.86 -36.95 2.98
CA HIS A 1199 8.93 -36.88 1.96
C HIS A 1199 8.95 -35.57 1.14
N PHE A 1200 7.79 -34.95 0.95
CA PHE A 1200 7.65 -33.70 0.25
C PHE A 1200 7.70 -32.50 1.21
N THR A 1201 6.83 -32.49 2.22
CA THR A 1201 6.65 -31.33 3.10
C THR A 1201 7.85 -31.05 3.99
N MET A 1202 8.73 -32.03 4.24
CA MET A 1202 9.99 -31.81 4.97
C MET A 1202 10.89 -30.74 4.31
N MET A 1203 10.89 -30.65 2.98
CA MET A 1203 11.68 -29.67 2.22
C MET A 1203 10.83 -28.52 1.66
N GLU A 1204 9.54 -28.53 1.98
CA GLU A 1204 8.59 -27.47 1.63
C GLU A 1204 8.16 -26.71 2.89
N ASP A 1205 7.19 -27.22 3.64
CA ASP A 1205 6.58 -26.54 4.78
C ASP A 1205 7.44 -26.60 6.05
N HIS A 1206 8.26 -27.64 6.16
CA HIS A 1206 9.17 -27.85 7.30
C HIS A 1206 10.65 -27.66 6.94
N ALA A 1207 10.94 -27.03 5.79
CA ALA A 1207 12.31 -26.83 5.30
C ALA A 1207 13.22 -26.10 6.29
N GLY A 1208 12.67 -25.19 7.10
CA GLY A 1208 13.41 -24.50 8.15
C GLY A 1208 13.82 -25.43 9.30
N ALA A 1209 12.96 -26.37 9.69
CA ALA A 1209 13.29 -27.38 10.70
C ALA A 1209 14.36 -28.35 10.18
N THR A 1210 14.23 -28.79 8.92
CA THR A 1210 15.23 -29.63 8.25
C THR A 1210 16.58 -28.92 8.13
N ALA A 1211 16.60 -27.64 7.73
CA ALA A 1211 17.81 -26.84 7.67
C ALA A 1211 18.45 -26.65 9.05
N GLY A 1212 17.64 -26.38 10.09
CA GLY A 1212 18.09 -26.27 11.47
C GLY A 1212 18.77 -27.55 11.96
N ALA A 1213 18.15 -28.70 11.74
CA ALA A 1213 18.69 -29.97 12.21
C ALA A 1213 20.02 -30.34 11.50
N VAL A 1214 20.16 -30.01 10.21
CA VAL A 1214 21.44 -30.15 9.49
C VAL A 1214 22.49 -29.17 10.03
N LEU A 1215 22.11 -27.92 10.33
CA LEU A 1215 23.03 -26.93 10.92
C LEU A 1215 23.54 -27.36 12.29
N ASP A 1216 22.66 -27.84 13.16
CA ASP A 1216 23.00 -28.27 14.52
C ASP A 1216 23.94 -29.48 14.47
N TRP A 1217 23.63 -30.48 13.64
CA TRP A 1217 24.49 -31.63 13.46
C TRP A 1217 25.87 -31.24 12.89
N LEU A 1218 25.91 -30.33 11.91
CA LEU A 1218 27.17 -29.82 11.39
C LEU A 1218 27.94 -29.04 12.45
N ALA A 1219 27.29 -28.29 13.35
CA ALA A 1219 28.00 -27.58 14.42
C ALA A 1219 28.64 -28.55 15.43
N GLU A 1220 28.04 -29.71 15.64
CA GLU A 1220 28.55 -30.76 16.56
C GLU A 1220 29.65 -31.64 15.93
N ASN A 1221 29.72 -31.70 14.59
CA ASN A 1221 30.57 -32.64 13.85
C ASN A 1221 31.53 -31.97 12.83
N ALA A 1222 31.56 -30.63 12.74
CA ALA A 1222 32.45 -29.86 11.84
C ALA A 1222 33.88 -29.68 12.38
#